data_AF-A0A9N7RHG7-F1
#
_entry.id   AF-A0A9N7RHG7-F1
#
_cell.length_a   1.000
_cell.length_b   1.000
_cell.length_c   1.000
_cell.angle_alpha   90.00
_cell.angle_beta   90.00
_cell.angle_gamma   90.00
#
_symmetry.space_group_name_H-M   'P 1'
#
loop_
_entity.id
_entity.type
_entity.pdbx_description
1 polymer ?
#
loop_
_entity_poly.entity_id
_entity_poly.type
_entity_poly.pdbx_seq_one_letter_code
_entity_poly.pdbx_strand_id
1 'polypeptide(L)'
;MEESSAGMAKACEGDDGVLQKLVKMSLSAKEAGEAEIIGDDIKSSDEECNRSLFGKVVGDRHAGLLGIKRTMGAIWRMQHSMEVLNVPLNWMSTEVGQKVERIFNKVKNVIVCKVGGDVGSFLKLLVAIDLKEPIPRCTSIKLGNQKVMVAFRYEKLVNLCYYCGMIGHLDRSCSKRLKDFENNCVVDGQFGEWLKTSETFAGGRTALLAILTISLLKLLLFPKNKNAKLPPSPAPSLPILGHLHLLKTPIHRTHQKLAEKVGPIFSLHLGHSRLMVVVSSPELVEECFVRNDVVLANRPHLVFSKYMGYNHTTLVDSSYGDHWRNLRRLTTVEVLSGTRLNAFHSIRHDEIRLLLQKLYGTSASGFARVGLRSCLSELTFNNIMRMVAGKRYFGEGDEEAAEFREMIEEVFSYGGVSNPADFILVLKWIDYKGFEKKLAKVSRKMDSILQHLIDEQRQRSKVNGGNTMIDHMLSLQDKEPQYYNDTIIKGIISDMLLAGTDTSAVTVEWAMSALLNNPEKLQKARIEIDNLVGKDRLINESDVPKLHYLQHIISETFRLFPAAPLLVPHEASADCTIGGYHIPRGTILMANAWAIHRDPKIWDDPTSFIPERFEAAEVVPTKLMPFGLGRRSCPGMGLAQRVVGLTLASLIQGFDWQRVDEALVDLTEGTGLSMPKVQPLEAMCRARDVLHNVFGGVGVPANI
;
A
#
# COMPACT_ATOMS: atom_id res chain seq x y z
N MET A 1 64.82 -22.81 6.43
CA MET A 1 63.83 -22.82 7.53
C MET A 1 62.48 -23.22 6.94
N GLU A 2 62.36 -24.41 6.35
CA GLU A 2 62.45 -25.74 7.01
C GLU A 2 61.27 -25.92 7.97
N GLU A 3 60.32 -26.80 7.63
CA GLU A 3 60.22 -28.18 8.15
C GLU A 3 59.68 -28.23 9.60
N SER A 4 58.96 -29.25 10.05
CA SER A 4 58.31 -30.41 9.42
C SER A 4 57.37 -31.02 10.47
N SER A 5 56.24 -31.59 10.06
CA SER A 5 55.67 -32.78 10.73
C SER A 5 54.50 -33.34 9.92
N ALA A 6 54.82 -34.25 8.99
CA ALA A 6 53.85 -35.14 8.39
C ALA A 6 53.61 -36.36 9.30
N GLY A 7 52.41 -36.93 9.29
CA GLY A 7 52.15 -38.16 10.05
C GLY A 7 50.71 -38.64 10.15
N MET A 8 50.09 -39.03 9.04
CA MET A 8 49.54 -40.40 8.84
C MET A 8 48.60 -40.47 7.62
N ALA A 9 48.95 -41.32 6.66
CA ALA A 9 47.98 -42.00 5.78
C ALA A 9 47.34 -43.18 6.58
N LYS A 10 46.29 -43.89 6.14
CA LYS A 10 45.86 -44.23 4.78
C LYS A 10 44.48 -44.89 4.80
N ALA A 11 43.59 -44.57 3.85
CA ALA A 11 42.53 -45.46 3.34
C ALA A 11 42.02 -44.93 1.98
N CYS A 12 41.84 -45.82 1.00
CA CYS A 12 41.40 -45.51 -0.37
C CYS A 12 39.85 -45.30 -0.40
N GLU A 13 39.17 -44.90 -1.49
CA GLU A 13 39.52 -44.81 -2.92
C GLU A 13 38.47 -43.97 -3.69
N GLY A 14 38.87 -43.17 -4.69
CA GLY A 14 38.05 -42.68 -5.84
C GLY A 14 36.85 -41.73 -5.60
N ASP A 15 36.54 -40.78 -6.48
CA ASP A 15 37.33 -40.22 -7.59
C ASP A 15 36.87 -38.77 -7.89
N ASP A 16 37.66 -38.03 -8.67
CA ASP A 16 37.64 -36.56 -8.84
C ASP A 16 36.30 -35.87 -9.22
N GLY A 17 36.21 -34.55 -8.94
CA GLY A 17 35.47 -33.67 -9.87
C GLY A 17 34.78 -32.38 -9.40
N VAL A 18 34.88 -31.92 -8.14
CA VAL A 18 34.08 -30.74 -7.68
C VAL A 18 34.88 -29.71 -6.87
N LEU A 19 35.68 -28.86 -7.53
CA LEU A 19 36.11 -27.57 -6.98
C LEU A 19 36.58 -26.57 -8.05
N GLN A 20 35.78 -25.51 -8.27
CA GLN A 20 36.21 -24.22 -8.88
C GLN A 20 36.70 -24.27 -10.36
N LYS A 21 36.67 -23.20 -11.17
CA LYS A 21 36.37 -21.78 -10.94
C LYS A 21 35.99 -21.08 -12.27
N LEU A 22 35.02 -20.16 -12.22
CA LEU A 22 34.93 -18.88 -12.96
C LEU A 22 35.12 -18.80 -14.51
N VAL A 23 34.58 -17.68 -15.04
CA VAL A 23 34.98 -16.94 -16.26
C VAL A 23 34.22 -17.24 -17.57
N LYS A 24 33.58 -16.17 -18.09
CA LYS A 24 33.14 -15.86 -19.48
C LYS A 24 32.04 -16.77 -20.06
N MET A 25 30.89 -16.21 -20.43
CA MET A 25 30.63 -15.40 -21.64
C MET A 25 30.76 -16.18 -22.96
N SER A 26 29.69 -16.01 -23.75
CA SER A 26 29.66 -15.93 -25.21
C SER A 26 29.35 -17.19 -26.03
N LEU A 27 28.45 -16.95 -27.00
CA LEU A 27 28.28 -17.61 -28.30
C LEU A 27 27.61 -19.00 -28.34
N SER A 28 26.28 -18.93 -28.35
CA SER A 28 25.43 -19.69 -29.27
C SER A 28 26.05 -19.88 -30.65
N ALA A 29 26.08 -21.12 -31.13
CA ALA A 29 25.75 -21.47 -32.51
C ALA A 29 25.44 -22.98 -32.62
N LYS A 30 24.38 -23.32 -33.38
CA LYS A 30 24.23 -24.51 -34.26
C LYS A 30 24.41 -25.93 -33.66
N GLU A 31 23.66 -26.97 -34.05
CA GLU A 31 22.60 -27.11 -35.04
C GLU A 31 21.40 -27.84 -34.41
N ALA A 32 20.18 -27.30 -34.59
CA ALA A 32 18.99 -28.14 -34.71
C ALA A 32 18.76 -28.33 -36.21
N GLY A 33 19.41 -29.36 -36.77
CA GLY A 33 19.18 -29.78 -38.15
C GLY A 33 17.75 -30.30 -38.35
N GLU A 34 17.22 -30.06 -39.54
CA GLU A 34 15.85 -30.38 -39.92
C GLU A 34 15.61 -31.89 -40.06
N ALA A 35 14.33 -32.29 -39.94
CA ALA A 35 13.83 -33.55 -40.48
C ALA A 35 12.35 -33.40 -40.84
N GLU A 36 12.06 -33.00 -42.08
CA GLU A 36 10.75 -33.24 -42.69
C GLU A 36 10.68 -34.67 -43.27
N ILE A 37 9.50 -35.28 -43.10
CA ILE A 37 8.79 -36.15 -44.05
C ILE A 37 9.59 -37.30 -44.72
N ILE A 38 9.17 -38.54 -44.43
CA ILE A 38 9.34 -39.66 -45.36
C ILE A 38 8.20 -39.60 -46.39
N GLY A 39 8.56 -39.32 -47.64
CA GLY A 39 7.78 -39.60 -48.84
C GLY A 39 8.78 -39.98 -49.92
N ASP A 40 8.58 -41.12 -50.57
CA ASP A 40 9.60 -41.68 -51.46
C ASP A 40 9.82 -40.84 -52.74
N ASP A 41 11.10 -40.84 -53.13
CA ASP A 41 11.64 -40.78 -54.49
C ASP A 41 11.90 -39.43 -55.22
N ILE A 42 13.12 -39.40 -55.81
CA ILE A 42 13.66 -38.53 -56.90
C ILE A 42 14.46 -37.26 -56.51
N LYS A 43 15.76 -37.51 -56.27
CA LYS A 43 16.97 -36.90 -56.88
C LYS A 43 17.27 -35.37 -56.87
N SER A 44 18.45 -35.12 -56.30
CA SER A 44 19.64 -34.37 -56.84
C SER A 44 19.78 -32.84 -56.72
N SER A 45 20.93 -32.51 -56.09
CA SER A 45 21.96 -31.51 -56.45
C SER A 45 21.72 -30.01 -56.21
N ASP A 46 22.60 -29.49 -55.34
CA ASP A 46 23.39 -28.24 -55.49
C ASP A 46 22.67 -26.88 -55.44
N GLU A 47 23.31 -25.78 -55.04
CA GLU A 47 24.34 -25.48 -54.03
C GLU A 47 24.32 -23.94 -53.87
N GLU A 48 24.91 -23.39 -52.80
CA GLU A 48 25.43 -22.01 -52.71
C GLU A 48 24.62 -20.79 -53.28
N CYS A 49 24.24 -19.84 -52.41
CA CYS A 49 24.87 -18.49 -52.45
C CYS A 49 24.47 -17.60 -51.25
N ASN A 50 25.49 -17.06 -50.55
CA ASN A 50 25.31 -15.95 -49.60
C ASN A 50 25.26 -14.60 -50.35
N ARG A 51 24.49 -13.61 -49.86
CA ARG A 51 25.02 -12.34 -49.29
C ARG A 51 23.99 -11.20 -49.18
N SER A 52 24.07 -10.51 -48.03
CA SER A 52 23.89 -9.07 -47.76
C SER A 52 22.98 -8.17 -48.61
N LEU A 53 22.17 -7.36 -47.92
CA LEU A 53 22.01 -5.91 -48.13
C LEU A 53 21.44 -5.33 -46.80
N PHE A 54 22.25 -4.71 -45.94
CA PHE A 54 22.53 -3.26 -45.89
C PHE A 54 21.30 -2.34 -45.75
N GLY A 55 21.31 -1.47 -44.72
CA GLY A 55 21.02 -0.04 -44.95
C GLY A 55 19.80 0.61 -44.26
N LYS A 56 20.04 1.19 -43.08
CA LYS A 56 19.56 2.51 -42.58
C LYS A 56 18.30 3.19 -43.16
N VAL A 57 17.36 3.45 -42.24
CA VAL A 57 16.66 4.73 -41.92
C VAL A 57 16.83 5.95 -42.86
N VAL A 58 15.71 6.59 -43.25
CA VAL A 58 15.36 8.06 -43.16
C VAL A 58 14.28 8.44 -44.20
N GLY A 59 13.31 9.29 -43.84
CA GLY A 59 12.84 10.37 -44.74
C GLY A 59 11.46 10.29 -45.43
N ASP A 60 10.40 10.63 -44.70
CA ASP A 60 9.37 11.66 -45.04
C ASP A 60 8.97 11.95 -46.52
N ARG A 61 7.68 11.74 -46.88
CA ARG A 61 6.70 12.76 -47.38
C ARG A 61 5.51 12.22 -48.21
N HIS A 62 4.31 12.66 -47.81
CA HIS A 62 3.13 13.01 -48.64
C HIS A 62 2.66 12.08 -49.79
N ALA A 63 1.59 11.31 -49.52
CA ALA A 63 0.43 11.18 -50.43
C ALA A 63 -0.78 10.61 -49.67
N GLY A 64 -1.56 11.48 -49.02
CA GLY A 64 -2.79 11.09 -48.33
C GLY A 64 -3.93 10.77 -49.31
N LEU A 65 -4.93 10.02 -48.82
CA LEU A 65 -6.24 9.81 -49.48
C LEU A 65 -6.20 9.15 -50.87
N LEU A 66 -5.94 7.83 -50.92
CA LEU A 66 -6.86 6.86 -51.56
C LEU A 66 -6.59 5.37 -51.23
N GLY A 67 -5.52 5.03 -50.51
CA GLY A 67 -5.16 3.62 -50.19
C GLY A 67 -5.91 2.98 -49.00
N ILE A 68 -6.46 3.77 -48.07
CA ILE A 68 -6.99 3.28 -46.77
C ILE A 68 -8.46 2.81 -46.88
N LYS A 69 -8.75 1.96 -47.87
CA LYS A 69 -9.99 1.15 -47.94
C LYS A 69 -9.82 -0.28 -48.47
N ARG A 70 -8.59 -0.71 -48.83
CA ARG A 70 -8.30 -2.12 -49.19
C ARG A 70 -7.25 -2.81 -48.30
N THR A 71 -6.60 -2.10 -47.38
CA THR A 71 -5.62 -2.68 -46.44
C THR A 71 -6.11 -2.66 -44.98
N MET A 72 -7.42 -2.85 -44.76
CA MET A 72 -8.02 -3.11 -43.43
C MET A 72 -8.97 -4.32 -43.44
N GLY A 73 -8.78 -5.26 -44.38
CA GLY A 73 -9.57 -6.50 -44.48
C GLY A 73 -8.80 -7.79 -44.18
N ALA A 74 -7.50 -7.71 -43.83
CA ALA A 74 -6.61 -8.87 -43.81
C ALA A 74 -5.92 -9.17 -42.46
N ILE A 75 -6.00 -8.27 -41.47
CA ILE A 75 -5.39 -8.46 -40.14
C ILE A 75 -6.43 -8.25 -39.04
N TRP A 76 -7.34 -9.22 -38.90
CA TRP A 76 -8.04 -9.48 -37.65
C TRP A 76 -8.48 -10.95 -37.58
N ARG A 77 -7.51 -11.83 -37.29
CA ARG A 77 -7.77 -13.19 -36.81
C ARG A 77 -7.38 -13.25 -35.34
N MET A 78 -8.39 -13.23 -34.47
CA MET A 78 -8.21 -13.47 -33.04
C MET A 78 -7.72 -14.91 -32.85
N GLN A 79 -6.43 -15.09 -32.54
CA GLN A 79 -5.94 -16.37 -32.03
C GLN A 79 -6.56 -16.62 -30.66
N HIS A 80 -7.31 -17.71 -30.55
CA HIS A 80 -7.84 -18.19 -29.27
C HIS A 80 -7.02 -19.42 -28.86
N SER A 81 -6.43 -19.37 -27.66
CA SER A 81 -5.80 -20.52 -27.03
C SER A 81 -6.84 -21.33 -26.29
N MET A 82 -6.79 -22.66 -26.44
CA MET A 82 -7.61 -23.60 -25.67
C MET A 82 -6.70 -24.53 -24.89
N GLU A 83 -7.04 -24.80 -23.62
CA GLU A 83 -6.26 -25.62 -22.70
C GLU A 83 -7.00 -26.93 -22.38
N VAL A 84 -6.31 -28.06 -22.47
CA VAL A 84 -6.83 -29.40 -22.14
C VAL A 84 -6.08 -29.92 -20.90
N LEU A 85 -6.81 -30.38 -19.89
CA LEU A 85 -6.26 -30.86 -18.63
C LEU A 85 -6.49 -32.36 -18.42
N ASN A 86 -5.56 -32.99 -17.69
CA ASN A 86 -5.54 -34.40 -17.27
C ASN A 86 -5.43 -35.46 -18.38
N VAL A 87 -4.20 -35.69 -18.86
CA VAL A 87 -3.80 -36.95 -19.52
C VAL A 87 -2.59 -37.54 -18.78
N PRO A 88 -2.65 -38.81 -18.31
CA PRO A 88 -1.52 -39.49 -17.67
C PRO A 88 -0.33 -39.71 -18.63
N LEU A 89 0.89 -39.48 -18.14
CA LEU A 89 2.14 -39.56 -18.92
C LEU A 89 2.49 -40.95 -19.46
N ASN A 90 1.88 -42.02 -18.93
CA ASN A 90 2.14 -43.40 -19.34
C ASN A 90 1.32 -43.89 -20.55
N TRP A 91 0.57 -43.00 -21.22
CA TRP A 91 -0.31 -43.34 -22.35
C TRP A 91 0.21 -42.89 -23.73
N MET A 92 1.50 -42.54 -23.85
CA MET A 92 2.11 -42.19 -25.14
C MET A 92 2.42 -43.42 -26.00
N SER A 93 1.46 -43.82 -26.84
CA SER A 93 1.75 -44.51 -28.11
C SER A 93 1.35 -43.61 -29.29
N THR A 94 1.98 -43.83 -30.44
CA THR A 94 1.71 -43.12 -31.71
C THR A 94 0.22 -43.20 -32.12
N GLU A 95 -0.47 -44.23 -31.64
CA GLU A 95 -1.89 -44.50 -31.88
C GLU A 95 -2.83 -43.47 -31.22
N VAL A 96 -2.42 -42.86 -30.10
CA VAL A 96 -3.21 -41.83 -29.41
C VAL A 96 -3.16 -40.51 -30.19
N GLY A 97 -2.00 -40.15 -30.74
CA GLY A 97 -1.85 -38.96 -31.60
C GLY A 97 -2.79 -39.01 -32.80
N GLN A 98 -2.78 -40.13 -33.54
CA GLN A 98 -3.67 -40.33 -34.70
C GLN A 98 -5.17 -40.37 -34.34
N LYS A 99 -5.52 -40.79 -33.11
CA LYS A 99 -6.92 -40.76 -32.63
C LYS A 99 -7.36 -39.34 -32.25
N VAL A 100 -6.49 -38.53 -31.65
CA VAL A 100 -6.76 -37.10 -31.39
C VAL A 100 -6.91 -36.35 -32.71
N GLU A 101 -6.03 -36.60 -33.69
CA GLU A 101 -6.07 -35.99 -35.01
C GLU A 101 -7.41 -36.23 -35.73
N ARG A 102 -7.91 -37.49 -35.76
CA ARG A 102 -9.24 -37.81 -36.34
C ARG A 102 -10.40 -37.13 -35.64
N ILE A 103 -10.33 -36.94 -34.31
CA ILE A 103 -11.37 -36.22 -33.54
C ILE A 103 -11.41 -34.74 -33.95
N PHE A 104 -10.26 -34.18 -34.33
CA PHE A 104 -10.09 -32.78 -34.73
C PHE A 104 -9.97 -32.57 -36.26
N ASN A 105 -10.65 -33.40 -37.07
CA ASN A 105 -10.74 -33.30 -38.54
C ASN A 105 -11.28 -31.95 -39.12
N LYS A 106 -11.53 -30.92 -38.30
CA LYS A 106 -11.85 -29.54 -38.71
C LYS A 106 -10.77 -28.52 -38.30
N VAL A 107 -9.70 -28.93 -37.60
CA VAL A 107 -8.64 -28.06 -37.11
C VAL A 107 -7.47 -28.08 -38.10
N LYS A 108 -7.22 -26.96 -38.77
CA LYS A 108 -6.00 -26.78 -39.55
C LYS A 108 -4.88 -26.28 -38.63
N ASN A 109 -3.85 -27.11 -38.47
CA ASN A 109 -2.61 -26.91 -37.71
C ASN A 109 -2.75 -27.14 -36.19
N VAL A 110 -2.14 -28.23 -35.72
CA VAL A 110 -1.90 -28.50 -34.30
C VAL A 110 -0.39 -28.39 -34.05
N ILE A 111 0.02 -27.57 -33.08
CA ILE A 111 1.43 -27.43 -32.69
C ILE A 111 1.56 -27.92 -31.25
N VAL A 112 2.37 -28.96 -31.03
CA VAL A 112 2.60 -29.56 -29.71
C VAL A 112 3.97 -29.14 -29.19
N CYS A 113 4.01 -28.29 -28.18
CA CYS A 113 5.26 -27.89 -27.52
C CYS A 113 5.38 -28.56 -26.15
N LYS A 114 6.52 -29.21 -25.90
CA LYS A 114 6.87 -29.77 -24.58
C LYS A 114 7.61 -28.73 -23.74
N VAL A 115 7.14 -28.50 -22.51
CA VAL A 115 7.84 -27.69 -21.50
C VAL A 115 7.91 -28.52 -20.21
N GLY A 116 9.12 -28.85 -19.75
CA GLY A 116 9.37 -29.51 -18.44
C GLY A 116 9.84 -28.51 -17.39
N GLY A 117 9.92 -28.80 -16.09
CA GLY A 117 9.50 -30.01 -15.33
C GLY A 117 8.82 -29.59 -14.00
N ASP A 118 8.73 -30.44 -12.97
CA ASP A 118 9.09 -31.86 -12.91
C ASP A 118 8.13 -32.63 -11.97
N VAL A 119 8.46 -33.87 -11.56
CA VAL A 119 7.64 -34.87 -10.80
C VAL A 119 6.29 -34.34 -10.28
N GLY A 120 5.21 -34.74 -10.97
CA GLY A 120 3.85 -34.21 -10.76
C GLY A 120 3.35 -33.31 -11.91
N SER A 121 4.08 -33.25 -13.01
CA SER A 121 3.84 -32.34 -14.14
C SER A 121 2.68 -32.78 -15.04
N PHE A 122 1.77 -31.85 -15.36
CA PHE A 122 0.75 -32.02 -16.39
C PHE A 122 1.25 -31.48 -17.74
N LEU A 123 0.94 -32.18 -18.84
CA LEU A 123 1.26 -31.70 -20.18
C LEU A 123 0.25 -30.61 -20.61
N LYS A 124 0.72 -29.40 -20.92
CA LYS A 124 -0.13 -28.38 -21.57
C LYS A 124 -0.18 -28.59 -23.08
N LEU A 125 -1.38 -28.81 -23.60
CA LEU A 125 -1.66 -28.78 -25.04
C LEU A 125 -2.33 -27.45 -25.40
N LEU A 126 -1.71 -26.71 -26.33
CA LEU A 126 -2.27 -25.51 -26.94
C LEU A 126 -2.77 -25.87 -28.33
N VAL A 127 -4.08 -25.82 -28.53
CA VAL A 127 -4.71 -26.05 -29.84
C VAL A 127 -5.35 -24.76 -30.31
N ALA A 128 -4.96 -24.27 -31.48
CA ALA A 128 -5.61 -23.15 -32.16
C ALA A 128 -6.76 -23.70 -33.01
N ILE A 129 -7.99 -23.22 -32.78
CA ILE A 129 -9.19 -23.71 -33.48
C ILE A 129 -9.87 -22.53 -34.19
N ASP A 130 -10.19 -22.70 -35.47
CA ASP A 130 -11.01 -21.76 -36.25
C ASP A 130 -12.49 -22.10 -36.04
N LEU A 131 -13.19 -21.29 -35.24
CA LEU A 131 -14.54 -21.56 -34.74
C LEU A 131 -15.61 -20.91 -35.63
N LYS A 132 -16.28 -21.73 -36.46
CA LYS A 132 -17.50 -21.32 -37.19
C LYS A 132 -18.81 -21.72 -36.50
N GLU A 133 -18.76 -22.53 -35.43
CA GLU A 133 -19.91 -22.98 -34.64
C GLU A 133 -19.55 -23.07 -33.14
N PRO A 134 -20.51 -22.91 -32.21
CA PRO A 134 -20.26 -22.93 -30.77
C PRO A 134 -19.99 -24.35 -30.22
N ILE A 135 -18.95 -24.48 -29.39
CA ILE A 135 -18.58 -25.75 -28.73
C ILE A 135 -19.39 -25.93 -27.42
N PRO A 136 -19.94 -27.13 -27.13
CA PRO A 136 -20.62 -27.40 -25.86
C PRO A 136 -19.64 -27.38 -24.68
N ARG A 137 -20.06 -26.83 -23.52
CA ARG A 137 -19.20 -26.66 -22.32
C ARG A 137 -18.61 -27.95 -21.77
N CYS A 138 -19.22 -29.10 -22.04
CA CYS A 138 -18.64 -30.42 -21.78
C CYS A 138 -19.13 -31.45 -22.79
N THR A 139 -18.30 -32.45 -23.07
CA THR A 139 -18.65 -33.62 -23.90
C THR A 139 -18.05 -34.90 -23.31
N SER A 140 -18.63 -36.05 -23.63
CA SER A 140 -18.10 -37.35 -23.20
C SER A 140 -17.49 -38.10 -24.38
N ILE A 141 -16.20 -38.40 -24.31
CA ILE A 141 -15.44 -39.11 -25.35
C ILE A 141 -15.17 -40.53 -24.88
N LYS A 142 -15.25 -41.52 -25.79
CA LYS A 142 -14.97 -42.93 -25.47
C LYS A 142 -13.55 -43.27 -25.91
N LEU A 143 -12.70 -43.67 -24.95
CA LEU A 143 -11.31 -44.06 -25.17
C LEU A 143 -11.18 -45.54 -24.80
N GLY A 144 -11.11 -46.40 -25.81
CA GLY A 144 -11.25 -47.84 -25.63
C GLY A 144 -12.59 -48.20 -24.97
N ASN A 145 -12.54 -49.01 -23.91
CA ASN A 145 -13.73 -49.45 -23.18
C ASN A 145 -14.23 -48.46 -22.10
N GLN A 146 -13.54 -47.33 -21.86
CA GLN A 146 -13.96 -46.33 -20.88
C GLN A 146 -14.46 -45.03 -21.53
N LYS A 147 -15.29 -44.29 -20.78
CA LYS A 147 -15.96 -43.06 -21.22
C LYS A 147 -15.52 -41.91 -20.32
N VAL A 148 -14.85 -40.91 -20.89
CA VAL A 148 -14.22 -39.79 -20.17
C VAL A 148 -14.95 -38.50 -20.50
N MET A 149 -15.28 -37.68 -19.48
CA MET A 149 -15.80 -36.32 -19.73
C MET A 149 -14.65 -35.33 -19.92
N VAL A 150 -14.77 -34.50 -20.95
CA VAL A 150 -13.90 -33.36 -21.24
C VAL A 150 -14.74 -32.09 -21.10
N ALA A 151 -14.28 -31.16 -20.27
CA ALA A 151 -14.92 -29.87 -20.05
C ALA A 151 -14.06 -28.75 -20.63
N PHE A 152 -14.71 -27.77 -21.26
CA PHE A 152 -14.04 -26.65 -21.93
C PHE A 152 -14.18 -25.39 -21.08
N ARG A 153 -13.06 -24.68 -20.86
CA ARG A 153 -13.01 -23.44 -20.07
C ARG A 153 -12.56 -22.29 -20.96
N TYR A 154 -13.30 -21.19 -20.94
CA TYR A 154 -12.95 -19.95 -21.63
C TYR A 154 -12.41 -18.95 -20.59
N GLU A 155 -11.29 -18.28 -20.88
CA GLU A 155 -10.81 -17.17 -20.06
C GLU A 155 -10.97 -15.82 -20.78
N LYS A 156 -11.44 -14.82 -20.02
CA LYS A 156 -11.50 -13.37 -20.31
C LYS A 156 -12.24 -12.94 -21.59
N LEU A 157 -13.52 -12.61 -21.41
CA LEU A 157 -14.23 -11.57 -22.18
C LEU A 157 -14.95 -10.62 -21.21
N VAL A 158 -14.24 -9.57 -20.78
CA VAL A 158 -14.82 -8.34 -20.23
C VAL A 158 -14.27 -7.22 -21.10
N ASN A 159 -15.15 -6.32 -21.56
CA ASN A 159 -14.94 -5.31 -22.63
C ASN A 159 -15.15 -5.82 -24.06
N LEU A 160 -16.40 -6.15 -24.39
CA LEU A 160 -16.91 -6.13 -25.78
C LEU A 160 -18.43 -5.86 -25.78
N CYS A 161 -18.79 -4.60 -25.52
CA CYS A 161 -20.16 -4.08 -25.62
C CYS A 161 -20.22 -2.85 -26.55
N TYR A 162 -19.73 -3.02 -27.78
CA TYR A 162 -19.91 -2.09 -28.91
C TYR A 162 -19.75 -2.90 -30.21
N TYR A 163 -20.58 -2.62 -31.23
CA TYR A 163 -20.72 -3.36 -32.52
C TYR A 163 -21.27 -4.80 -32.39
N CYS A 164 -22.49 -5.17 -32.79
CA CYS A 164 -23.31 -4.79 -33.94
C CYS A 164 -24.82 -4.95 -33.63
N GLY A 165 -25.69 -4.17 -34.27
CA GLY A 165 -27.14 -4.28 -34.10
C GLY A 165 -27.84 -5.07 -35.20
N MET A 166 -28.89 -5.82 -34.85
CA MET A 166 -30.24 -5.73 -35.44
C MET A 166 -31.24 -6.64 -34.70
N ILE A 167 -32.32 -6.03 -34.19
CA ILE A 167 -33.73 -6.49 -34.08
C ILE A 167 -34.00 -7.93 -33.59
N GLY A 168 -34.81 -8.15 -32.53
CA GLY A 168 -35.62 -7.19 -31.78
C GLY A 168 -36.47 -7.77 -30.63
N HIS A 169 -37.42 -6.94 -30.16
CA HIS A 169 -38.42 -7.20 -29.10
C HIS A 169 -37.92 -7.68 -27.72
N LEU A 170 -37.39 -6.73 -26.94
CA LEU A 170 -37.45 -6.80 -25.47
C LEU A 170 -38.79 -6.25 -24.97
N ASP A 171 -39.58 -7.09 -24.31
CA ASP A 171 -40.84 -6.71 -23.66
C ASP A 171 -40.61 -5.78 -22.44
N ARG A 172 -41.48 -4.79 -22.26
CA ARG A 172 -41.46 -3.82 -21.15
C ARG A 172 -41.59 -4.49 -19.78
N SER A 173 -42.15 -5.70 -19.66
CA SER A 173 -42.20 -6.42 -18.38
C SER A 173 -40.84 -6.94 -17.88
N CYS A 174 -39.81 -6.97 -18.74
CA CYS A 174 -38.46 -7.40 -18.37
C CYS A 174 -37.66 -6.27 -17.71
N SER A 175 -37.72 -5.04 -18.25
CA SER A 175 -37.05 -3.87 -17.65
C SER A 175 -37.61 -3.51 -16.28
N LYS A 176 -38.94 -3.67 -16.07
CA LYS A 176 -39.55 -3.48 -14.75
C LYS A 176 -39.12 -4.57 -13.76
N ARG A 177 -39.09 -5.84 -14.18
CA ARG A 177 -38.58 -6.94 -13.34
C ARG A 177 -37.09 -6.85 -13.03
N LEU A 178 -36.24 -6.30 -13.90
CA LEU A 178 -34.85 -6.01 -13.55
C LEU A 178 -34.77 -4.93 -12.46
N LYS A 179 -35.47 -3.80 -12.63
CA LYS A 179 -35.48 -2.72 -11.61
C LYS A 179 -36.08 -3.17 -10.28
N ASP A 180 -37.12 -4.00 -10.30
CA ASP A 180 -37.72 -4.57 -9.09
C ASP A 180 -36.81 -5.64 -8.43
N PHE A 181 -35.84 -6.20 -9.16
CA PHE A 181 -34.84 -7.14 -8.63
C PHE A 181 -33.58 -6.42 -8.11
N GLU A 182 -33.12 -5.37 -8.81
CA GLU A 182 -32.02 -4.49 -8.38
C GLU A 182 -32.40 -3.73 -7.09
N ASN A 183 -33.63 -3.22 -6.98
CA ASN A 183 -34.07 -2.45 -5.81
C ASN A 183 -34.35 -3.31 -4.55
N ASN A 184 -34.56 -4.63 -4.68
CA ASN A 184 -34.94 -5.50 -3.56
C ASN A 184 -33.82 -6.45 -3.08
N CYS A 185 -32.65 -6.44 -3.71
CA CYS A 185 -31.50 -7.30 -3.34
C CYS A 185 -30.26 -6.52 -2.90
N VAL A 186 -30.44 -5.50 -2.06
CA VAL A 186 -29.32 -4.84 -1.35
C VAL A 186 -28.86 -5.72 -0.17
N VAL A 187 -28.02 -6.70 -0.48
CA VAL A 187 -27.12 -7.33 0.50
C VAL A 187 -25.69 -6.89 0.17
N ASP A 188 -25.43 -5.59 0.37
CA ASP A 188 -24.12 -5.00 0.17
C ASP A 188 -23.12 -5.53 1.20
N GLY A 189 -22.21 -6.38 0.73
CA GLY A 189 -21.09 -6.90 1.50
C GLY A 189 -20.36 -8.03 0.77
N GLN A 190 -19.04 -8.12 0.99
CA GLN A 190 -18.14 -9.13 0.40
C GLN A 190 -18.53 -10.61 0.69
N PHE A 191 -19.57 -10.82 1.51
CA PHE A 191 -20.12 -12.12 1.88
C PHE A 191 -21.10 -12.69 0.83
N GLY A 192 -21.75 -11.83 0.02
CA GLY A 192 -22.71 -12.25 -1.01
C GLY A 192 -22.06 -13.06 -2.14
N GLU A 193 -20.82 -12.73 -2.52
CA GLU A 193 -20.02 -13.50 -3.47
C GLU A 193 -19.50 -14.83 -2.87
N TRP A 194 -19.23 -14.84 -1.56
CA TRP A 194 -18.72 -16.03 -0.86
C TRP A 194 -19.77 -17.16 -0.79
N LEU A 195 -21.03 -16.81 -0.48
CA LEU A 195 -22.13 -17.79 -0.52
C LEU A 195 -22.24 -18.44 -1.91
N LYS A 196 -22.18 -17.64 -2.98
CA LYS A 196 -22.24 -18.13 -4.38
C LYS A 196 -21.05 -19.01 -4.79
N THR A 197 -19.87 -18.83 -4.20
CA THR A 197 -18.71 -19.71 -4.47
C THR A 197 -18.75 -21.00 -3.66
N SER A 198 -19.34 -20.99 -2.46
CA SER A 198 -19.39 -22.15 -1.56
C SER A 198 -20.22 -23.34 -2.08
N GLU A 199 -21.12 -23.13 -3.04
CA GLU A 199 -22.05 -24.17 -3.53
C GLU A 199 -21.42 -25.19 -4.48
N THR A 200 -20.20 -24.94 -4.98
CA THR A 200 -19.57 -25.78 -6.03
C THR A 200 -18.65 -26.90 -5.51
N PHE A 201 -18.37 -26.97 -4.20
CA PHE A 201 -17.54 -28.02 -3.60
C PHE A 201 -18.34 -28.96 -2.69
N ALA A 202 -18.51 -30.22 -3.11
CA ALA A 202 -19.18 -31.25 -2.32
C ALA A 202 -18.51 -31.50 -0.95
N GLY A 203 -17.18 -31.35 -0.86
CA GLY A 203 -16.44 -31.41 0.41
C GLY A 203 -16.49 -30.11 1.25
N GLY A 204 -16.99 -29.01 0.68
CA GLY A 204 -17.11 -27.74 1.39
C GLY A 204 -18.15 -27.80 2.51
N ARG A 205 -19.28 -28.46 2.27
CA ARG A 205 -20.38 -28.61 3.26
C ARG A 205 -19.97 -29.46 4.46
N THR A 206 -19.25 -30.56 4.26
CA THR A 206 -18.77 -31.42 5.35
C THR A 206 -17.68 -30.73 6.18
N ALA A 207 -16.75 -30.02 5.54
CA ALA A 207 -15.77 -29.19 6.23
C ALA A 207 -16.43 -28.06 7.03
N LEU A 208 -17.42 -27.35 6.48
CA LEU A 208 -18.15 -26.30 7.18
C LEU A 208 -18.88 -26.86 8.41
N LEU A 209 -19.57 -27.99 8.26
CA LEU A 209 -20.27 -28.67 9.36
C LEU A 209 -19.29 -29.13 10.46
N ALA A 210 -18.12 -29.67 10.09
CA ALA A 210 -17.08 -30.05 11.06
C ALA A 210 -16.50 -28.84 11.80
N ILE A 211 -16.26 -27.71 11.11
CA ILE A 211 -15.78 -26.47 11.75
C ILE A 211 -16.86 -25.88 12.67
N LEU A 212 -18.14 -25.95 12.28
CA LEU A 212 -19.27 -25.51 13.10
C LEU A 212 -19.46 -26.40 14.34
N THR A 213 -19.40 -27.73 14.21
CA THR A 213 -19.51 -28.64 15.36
C THR A 213 -18.31 -28.55 16.29
N ILE A 214 -17.08 -28.41 15.78
CA ILE A 214 -15.89 -28.16 16.61
C ILE A 214 -15.99 -26.80 17.31
N SER A 215 -16.48 -25.74 16.63
CA SER A 215 -16.69 -24.43 17.24
C SER A 215 -17.76 -24.49 18.34
N LEU A 216 -18.85 -25.24 18.12
CA LEU A 216 -19.90 -25.46 19.11
C LEU A 216 -19.38 -26.30 20.29
N LEU A 217 -18.62 -27.36 20.05
CA LEU A 217 -17.95 -28.15 21.10
C LEU A 217 -17.02 -27.27 21.92
N LYS A 218 -16.20 -26.40 21.30
CA LYS A 218 -15.34 -25.47 22.04
C LYS A 218 -16.15 -24.47 22.87
N LEU A 219 -17.27 -23.97 22.35
CA LEU A 219 -18.17 -23.08 23.08
C LEU A 219 -18.81 -23.75 24.32
N LEU A 220 -18.97 -25.07 24.28
CA LEU A 220 -19.53 -25.89 25.36
C LEU A 220 -18.47 -26.43 26.33
N LEU A 221 -17.26 -26.74 25.85
CA LEU A 221 -16.19 -27.40 26.60
C LEU A 221 -15.18 -26.43 27.24
N PHE A 222 -14.99 -25.24 26.70
CA PHE A 222 -14.16 -24.21 27.35
C PHE A 222 -15.06 -23.34 28.23
N PRO A 223 -14.98 -23.46 29.57
CA PRO A 223 -15.73 -22.57 30.44
C PRO A 223 -15.24 -21.13 30.21
N LYS A 224 -16.14 -20.26 29.74
CA LYS A 224 -15.92 -18.80 29.85
C LYS A 224 -15.54 -18.50 31.29
N ASN A 225 -14.53 -17.66 31.51
CA ASN A 225 -14.13 -17.26 32.85
C ASN A 225 -15.23 -16.40 33.48
N LYS A 226 -16.22 -17.04 34.13
CA LYS A 226 -17.53 -16.45 34.47
C LYS A 226 -17.47 -15.26 35.43
N ASN A 227 -16.30 -15.00 36.03
CA ASN A 227 -16.10 -14.00 37.07
C ASN A 227 -15.35 -12.75 36.57
N ALA A 228 -14.87 -12.72 35.32
CA ALA A 228 -14.17 -11.57 34.76
C ALA A 228 -15.16 -10.52 34.21
N LYS A 229 -15.21 -9.34 34.84
CA LYS A 229 -16.03 -8.20 34.39
C LYS A 229 -15.40 -7.54 33.16
N LEU A 230 -15.57 -8.14 31.99
CA LEU A 230 -15.14 -7.58 30.69
C LEU A 230 -15.96 -6.32 30.32
N PRO A 231 -15.41 -5.39 29.49
CA PRO A 231 -16.17 -4.27 28.95
C PRO A 231 -17.43 -4.72 28.19
N PRO A 232 -18.52 -3.93 28.19
CA PRO A 232 -19.77 -4.27 27.52
C PRO A 232 -19.55 -4.53 26.03
N SER A 233 -20.39 -5.36 25.42
CA SER A 233 -20.28 -5.72 24.00
C SER A 233 -21.58 -5.39 23.26
N PRO A 234 -21.52 -4.77 22.06
CA PRO A 234 -22.70 -4.19 21.40
C PRO A 234 -23.66 -5.21 20.77
N ALA A 235 -23.23 -6.47 20.61
CA ALA A 235 -24.05 -7.56 20.09
C ALA A 235 -23.47 -8.92 20.53
N PRO A 236 -24.23 -10.02 20.45
CA PRO A 236 -23.67 -11.36 20.53
C PRO A 236 -22.61 -11.59 19.43
N SER A 237 -21.49 -12.20 19.78
CA SER A 237 -20.43 -12.58 18.82
C SER A 237 -20.88 -13.74 17.93
N LEU A 238 -20.79 -13.58 16.61
CA LEU A 238 -21.09 -14.68 15.68
C LEU A 238 -19.99 -15.76 15.75
N PRO A 239 -20.33 -17.05 15.58
CA PRO A 239 -19.31 -18.10 15.44
C PRO A 239 -18.31 -17.77 14.32
N ILE A 240 -17.02 -18.01 14.56
CA ILE A 240 -15.88 -17.81 13.64
C ILE A 240 -15.60 -16.35 13.27
N LEU A 241 -16.61 -15.52 13.01
CA LEU A 241 -16.47 -14.11 12.59
C LEU A 241 -16.38 -13.12 13.76
N GLY A 242 -16.93 -13.48 14.92
CA GLY A 242 -17.08 -12.56 16.05
C GLY A 242 -17.93 -11.34 15.64
N HIS A 243 -17.35 -10.16 15.78
CA HIS A 243 -17.93 -8.85 15.47
C HIS A 243 -17.36 -8.20 14.21
N LEU A 244 -16.55 -8.91 13.40
CA LEU A 244 -16.03 -8.37 12.13
C LEU A 244 -17.14 -7.85 11.20
N HIS A 245 -18.33 -8.46 11.26
CA HIS A 245 -19.52 -8.05 10.52
C HIS A 245 -20.10 -6.68 10.93
N LEU A 246 -19.71 -6.14 12.09
CA LEU A 246 -20.09 -4.80 12.54
C LEU A 246 -19.14 -3.71 12.01
N LEU A 247 -17.91 -4.08 11.61
CA LEU A 247 -16.86 -3.14 11.23
C LEU A 247 -17.06 -2.61 9.80
N LYS A 248 -17.88 -1.57 9.66
CA LYS A 248 -18.04 -0.81 8.42
C LYS A 248 -16.98 0.29 8.33
N THR A 249 -16.50 0.58 7.13
CA THR A 249 -15.66 1.76 6.87
C THR A 249 -16.52 3.04 6.84
N PRO A 250 -15.99 4.19 7.28
CA PRO A 250 -14.74 4.36 8.03
C PRO A 250 -14.86 3.84 9.48
N ILE A 251 -13.83 3.12 9.95
CA ILE A 251 -13.91 2.29 11.17
C ILE A 251 -14.11 3.12 12.44
N HIS A 252 -13.49 4.31 12.54
CA HIS A 252 -13.64 5.19 13.70
C HIS A 252 -15.07 5.73 13.89
N ARG A 253 -15.79 6.03 12.79
CA ARG A 253 -17.23 6.39 12.88
C ARG A 253 -18.08 5.20 13.27
N THR A 254 -17.74 4.00 12.80
CA THR A 254 -18.41 2.78 13.26
C THR A 254 -18.18 2.55 14.76
N HIS A 255 -16.94 2.70 15.25
CA HIS A 255 -16.64 2.62 16.67
C HIS A 255 -17.36 3.68 17.49
N GLN A 256 -17.50 4.92 17.00
CA GLN A 256 -18.30 5.95 17.65
C GLN A 256 -19.79 5.55 17.76
N LYS A 257 -20.40 5.07 16.66
CA LYS A 257 -21.80 4.59 16.65
C LYS A 257 -22.05 3.37 17.55
N LEU A 258 -20.99 2.64 17.92
CA LEU A 258 -21.05 1.58 18.93
C LEU A 258 -20.90 2.16 20.34
N ALA A 259 -19.97 3.09 20.55
CA ALA A 259 -19.79 3.80 21.83
C ALA A 259 -21.06 4.53 22.29
N GLU A 260 -21.79 5.15 21.36
CA GLU A 260 -23.10 5.78 21.61
C GLU A 260 -24.16 4.81 22.14
N LYS A 261 -24.02 3.50 21.91
CA LYS A 261 -24.99 2.47 22.32
C LYS A 261 -24.60 1.72 23.60
N VAL A 262 -23.31 1.48 23.82
CA VAL A 262 -22.81 0.67 24.97
C VAL A 262 -21.90 1.42 25.93
N GLY A 263 -21.57 2.69 25.65
CA GLY A 263 -20.70 3.52 26.47
C GLY A 263 -19.27 3.68 25.90
N PRO A 264 -18.46 4.56 26.51
CA PRO A 264 -17.16 4.99 25.98
C PRO A 264 -16.05 3.93 26.09
N ILE A 265 -16.32 2.78 26.72
CA ILE A 265 -15.48 1.58 26.68
C ILE A 265 -16.32 0.38 26.29
N PHE A 266 -15.89 -0.38 25.29
CA PHE A 266 -16.59 -1.60 24.87
C PHE A 266 -15.64 -2.65 24.27
N SER A 267 -16.10 -3.89 24.23
CA SER A 267 -15.35 -5.04 23.74
C SER A 267 -15.93 -5.61 22.43
N LEU A 268 -15.03 -5.96 21.51
CA LEU A 268 -15.30 -6.65 20.26
C LEU A 268 -14.45 -7.92 20.16
N HIS A 269 -15.00 -8.98 19.58
CA HIS A 269 -14.24 -10.18 19.21
C HIS A 269 -13.93 -10.12 17.72
N LEU A 270 -12.66 -10.11 17.35
CA LEU A 270 -12.22 -10.18 15.96
C LEU A 270 -11.96 -11.64 15.60
N GLY A 271 -12.76 -12.17 14.67
CA GLY A 271 -12.71 -13.58 14.32
C GLY A 271 -13.13 -14.49 15.48
N HIS A 272 -12.48 -15.65 15.61
CA HIS A 272 -12.89 -16.69 16.57
C HIS A 272 -12.61 -16.34 18.03
N SER A 273 -11.54 -15.60 18.32
CA SER A 273 -11.03 -15.47 19.70
C SER A 273 -10.21 -14.23 20.04
N ARG A 274 -9.92 -13.32 19.10
CA ARG A 274 -9.05 -12.16 19.39
C ARG A 274 -9.88 -11.03 19.99
N LEU A 275 -9.71 -10.78 21.29
CA LEU A 275 -10.40 -9.67 21.97
C LEU A 275 -9.79 -8.33 21.55
N MET A 276 -10.66 -7.38 21.21
CA MET A 276 -10.35 -5.97 21.04
C MET A 276 -11.19 -5.16 22.03
N VAL A 277 -10.60 -4.14 22.64
CA VAL A 277 -11.29 -3.14 23.46
C VAL A 277 -11.09 -1.77 22.80
N VAL A 278 -12.16 -1.01 22.72
CA VAL A 278 -12.16 0.36 22.20
C VAL A 278 -12.44 1.31 23.34
N VAL A 279 -11.63 2.36 23.48
CA VAL A 279 -11.83 3.48 24.42
C VAL A 279 -12.08 4.77 23.65
N SER A 280 -12.98 5.61 24.16
CA SER A 280 -13.45 6.83 23.47
C SER A 280 -13.72 8.00 24.44
N SER A 281 -13.09 8.03 25.63
CA SER A 281 -13.08 9.22 26.50
C SER A 281 -11.66 9.57 26.99
N PRO A 282 -11.39 10.83 27.38
CA PRO A 282 -10.08 11.26 27.89
C PRO A 282 -9.60 10.47 29.10
N GLU A 283 -10.49 10.19 30.05
CA GLU A 283 -10.18 9.58 31.35
C GLU A 283 -9.75 8.11 31.15
N LEU A 284 -10.43 7.40 30.25
CA LEU A 284 -10.07 6.05 29.85
C LEU A 284 -8.74 6.03 29.10
N VAL A 285 -8.49 6.99 28.21
CA VAL A 285 -7.22 7.09 27.48
C VAL A 285 -6.05 7.44 28.42
N GLU A 286 -6.27 8.26 29.44
CA GLU A 286 -5.29 8.53 30.50
C GLU A 286 -4.99 7.26 31.31
N GLU A 287 -6.02 6.52 31.71
CA GLU A 287 -5.85 5.22 32.38
C GLU A 287 -5.09 4.20 31.52
N CYS A 288 -5.31 4.21 30.20
CA CYS A 288 -4.57 3.38 29.26
C CYS A 288 -3.09 3.79 29.13
N PHE A 289 -2.82 5.05 28.78
CA PHE A 289 -1.50 5.47 28.29
C PHE A 289 -0.64 6.22 29.32
N VAL A 290 -1.19 6.50 30.50
CA VAL A 290 -0.44 7.05 31.64
C VAL A 290 -0.36 6.03 32.79
N ARG A 291 -1.50 5.46 33.23
CA ARG A 291 -1.51 4.52 34.37
C ARG A 291 -1.06 3.10 33.99
N ASN A 292 -1.53 2.59 32.86
CA ASN A 292 -1.19 1.26 32.34
C ASN A 292 -0.14 1.33 31.22
N ASP A 293 0.68 2.39 31.19
CA ASP A 293 1.53 2.79 30.07
C ASP A 293 2.50 1.70 29.59
N VAL A 294 3.09 0.93 30.52
CA VAL A 294 3.96 -0.23 30.28
C VAL A 294 3.16 -1.45 29.83
N VAL A 295 2.06 -1.78 30.52
CA VAL A 295 1.31 -3.01 30.25
C VAL A 295 0.73 -2.98 28.84
N LEU A 296 0.25 -1.81 28.42
CA LEU A 296 -0.35 -1.59 27.11
C LEU A 296 0.68 -1.13 26.05
N ALA A 297 1.98 -1.14 26.35
CA ALA A 297 3.01 -0.71 25.40
C ALA A 297 3.32 -1.73 24.29
N ASN A 298 2.72 -2.92 24.23
CA ASN A 298 2.95 -3.86 23.11
C ASN A 298 2.11 -3.49 21.87
N ARG A 299 2.37 -4.19 20.77
CA ARG A 299 1.69 -4.06 19.47
C ARG A 299 1.18 -5.43 19.02
N PRO A 300 0.00 -5.50 18.36
CA PRO A 300 -0.46 -6.75 17.75
C PRO A 300 0.44 -7.17 16.60
N HIS A 301 0.87 -8.43 16.61
CA HIS A 301 1.65 -9.03 15.52
C HIS A 301 0.77 -9.31 14.30
N LEU A 302 0.61 -8.29 13.44
CA LEU A 302 -0.17 -8.35 12.19
C LEU A 302 0.68 -8.79 11.00
N VAL A 303 0.08 -9.44 10.00
CA VAL A 303 0.75 -9.89 8.77
C VAL A 303 1.52 -8.77 8.08
N PHE A 304 0.99 -7.54 8.03
CA PHE A 304 1.71 -6.38 7.50
C PHE A 304 3.04 -6.13 8.23
N SER A 305 2.99 -6.01 9.56
CA SER A 305 4.18 -5.81 10.42
C SER A 305 5.18 -6.97 10.42
N LYS A 306 4.77 -8.17 10.02
CA LYS A 306 5.70 -9.30 9.82
C LYS A 306 6.63 -9.05 8.63
N TYR A 307 6.09 -8.53 7.51
CA TYR A 307 6.84 -8.34 6.27
C TYR A 307 7.47 -6.95 6.15
N MET A 308 6.77 -5.89 6.53
CA MET A 308 7.30 -4.51 6.47
C MET A 308 8.08 -4.14 7.74
N GLY A 309 7.66 -4.67 8.90
CA GLY A 309 8.28 -4.42 10.19
C GLY A 309 9.43 -5.37 10.55
N TYR A 310 10.07 -6.02 9.57
CA TYR A 310 11.18 -6.96 9.77
C TYR A 310 10.89 -8.01 10.86
N ASN A 311 9.80 -8.77 10.72
CA ASN A 311 9.30 -9.72 11.72
C ASN A 311 9.00 -9.05 13.08
N HIS A 312 8.30 -7.92 13.07
CA HIS A 312 7.90 -7.15 14.25
C HIS A 312 9.07 -6.60 15.08
N THR A 313 10.17 -6.19 14.43
CA THR A 313 11.38 -5.64 15.08
C THR A 313 11.58 -4.13 14.89
N THR A 314 10.77 -3.45 14.07
CA THR A 314 10.81 -1.98 13.89
C THR A 314 10.33 -1.20 15.13
N LEU A 315 10.52 0.13 15.15
CA LEU A 315 10.13 0.98 16.28
C LEU A 315 8.60 1.06 16.43
N VAL A 316 7.88 1.06 15.30
CA VAL A 316 6.42 1.09 15.27
C VAL A 316 5.83 -0.21 15.82
N ASP A 317 6.36 -1.36 15.40
CA ASP A 317 5.75 -2.70 15.57
C ASP A 317 6.30 -3.54 16.72
N SER A 318 7.52 -3.30 17.19
CA SER A 318 8.12 -4.17 18.22
C SER A 318 7.40 -4.08 19.57
N SER A 319 7.31 -5.21 20.27
CA SER A 319 6.82 -5.28 21.65
C SER A 319 7.72 -4.51 22.62
N TYR A 320 7.15 -4.04 23.74
CA TYR A 320 7.87 -3.27 24.74
C TYR A 320 8.91 -4.14 25.46
N GLY A 321 10.14 -3.64 25.52
CA GLY A 321 11.32 -4.33 26.05
C GLY A 321 12.58 -3.55 25.69
N ASP A 322 13.75 -4.09 26.00
CA ASP A 322 15.03 -3.37 25.82
C ASP A 322 15.33 -3.02 24.37
N HIS A 323 14.99 -3.91 23.43
CA HIS A 323 15.07 -3.64 21.98
C HIS A 323 14.26 -2.39 21.59
N TRP A 324 12.97 -2.35 21.93
CA TRP A 324 12.13 -1.18 21.64
C TRP A 324 12.63 0.09 22.37
N ARG A 325 13.08 -0.02 23.62
CA ARG A 325 13.64 1.12 24.37
C ARG A 325 14.88 1.67 23.68
N ASN A 326 15.77 0.82 23.17
CA ASN A 326 16.95 1.25 22.44
C ASN A 326 16.58 1.91 21.11
N LEU A 327 15.68 1.30 20.32
CA LEU A 327 15.14 1.94 19.10
C LEU A 327 14.52 3.30 19.41
N ARG A 328 13.71 3.40 20.48
CA ARG A 328 13.07 4.65 20.87
C ARG A 328 14.09 5.73 21.25
N ARG A 329 15.12 5.36 22.01
CA ARG A 329 16.23 6.26 22.38
C ARG A 329 16.96 6.73 21.12
N LEU A 330 17.42 5.79 20.28
CA LEU A 330 18.10 6.05 19.02
C LEU A 330 17.30 7.01 18.13
N THR A 331 16.05 6.68 17.81
CA THR A 331 15.22 7.54 16.93
C THR A 331 14.95 8.91 17.55
N THR A 332 14.72 9.01 18.87
CA THR A 332 14.37 10.30 19.50
C THR A 332 15.59 11.21 19.73
N VAL A 333 16.73 10.65 20.12
CA VAL A 333 17.93 11.39 20.54
C VAL A 333 18.89 11.61 19.37
N GLU A 334 19.14 10.57 18.57
CA GLU A 334 20.18 10.58 17.54
C GLU A 334 19.64 11.07 16.19
N VAL A 335 18.39 10.72 15.87
CA VAL A 335 17.78 10.95 14.54
C VAL A 335 16.82 12.15 14.54
N LEU A 336 15.88 12.24 15.49
CA LEU A 336 14.79 13.24 15.50
C LEU A 336 14.93 14.29 16.62
N SER A 337 16.11 14.43 17.23
CA SER A 337 16.35 15.47 18.24
C SER A 337 16.28 16.87 17.65
N GLY A 338 15.92 17.86 18.48
CA GLY A 338 15.80 19.26 18.05
C GLY A 338 17.05 19.79 17.35
N THR A 339 18.25 19.44 17.84
CA THR A 339 19.53 19.79 17.21
C THR A 339 19.67 19.19 15.82
N ARG A 340 19.36 17.90 15.64
CA ARG A 340 19.46 17.20 14.35
C ARG A 340 18.41 17.73 13.36
N LEU A 341 17.19 17.99 13.81
CA LEU A 341 16.15 18.62 13.00
C LEU A 341 16.53 20.03 12.56
N ASN A 342 17.11 20.85 13.44
CA ASN A 342 17.58 22.20 13.12
C ASN A 342 18.74 22.18 12.10
N ALA A 343 19.65 21.20 12.17
CA ALA A 343 20.70 21.02 11.17
C ALA A 343 20.14 20.75 9.75
N PHE A 344 18.93 20.20 9.65
CA PHE A 344 18.22 19.97 8.38
C PHE A 344 17.21 21.06 8.00
N HIS A 345 17.22 22.25 8.62
CA HIS A 345 16.27 23.32 8.27
C HIS A 345 16.39 23.77 6.79
N SER A 346 17.62 23.79 6.25
CA SER A 346 17.89 24.17 4.86
C SER A 346 17.20 23.22 3.87
N ILE A 347 17.20 21.91 4.16
CA ILE A 347 16.49 20.91 3.36
C ILE A 347 14.99 21.23 3.29
N ARG A 348 14.36 21.54 4.42
CA ARG A 348 12.93 21.88 4.48
C ARG A 348 12.61 23.18 3.77
N HIS A 349 13.45 24.20 3.95
CA HIS A 349 13.32 25.48 3.25
C HIS A 349 13.45 25.30 1.71
N ASP A 350 14.43 24.52 1.25
CA ASP A 350 14.63 24.21 -0.16
C ASP A 350 13.43 23.49 -0.81
N GLU A 351 12.92 22.42 -0.19
CA GLU A 351 11.78 21.68 -0.78
C GLU A 351 10.51 22.53 -0.79
N ILE A 352 10.29 23.36 0.23
CA ILE A 352 9.18 24.32 0.24
C ILE A 352 9.38 25.39 -0.83
N ARG A 353 10.61 25.89 -1.04
CA ARG A 353 10.91 26.79 -2.16
C ARG A 353 10.60 26.13 -3.51
N LEU A 354 10.94 24.86 -3.71
CA LEU A 354 10.60 24.11 -4.92
C LEU A 354 9.08 23.96 -5.12
N LEU A 355 8.33 23.65 -4.05
CA LEU A 355 6.86 23.63 -4.09
C LEU A 355 6.29 25.00 -4.50
N LEU A 356 6.77 26.07 -3.88
CA LEU A 356 6.36 27.43 -4.22
C LEU A 356 6.71 27.79 -5.67
N GLN A 357 7.86 27.37 -6.18
CA GLN A 357 8.27 27.60 -7.58
C GLN A 357 7.37 26.86 -8.58
N LYS A 358 7.05 25.58 -8.31
CA LYS A 358 6.15 24.76 -9.14
C LYS A 358 4.74 25.35 -9.22
N LEU A 359 4.20 25.80 -8.08
CA LEU A 359 2.91 26.50 -8.02
C LEU A 359 3.00 27.91 -8.65
N TYR A 360 4.11 28.63 -8.49
CA TYR A 360 4.32 29.95 -9.12
C TYR A 360 4.37 29.87 -10.64
N GLY A 361 5.09 28.90 -11.22
CA GLY A 361 5.22 28.73 -12.67
C GLY A 361 3.88 28.56 -13.40
N THR A 362 2.86 28.02 -12.72
CA THR A 362 1.50 27.86 -13.26
C THR A 362 0.56 29.02 -12.91
N SER A 363 0.81 29.76 -11.82
CA SER A 363 -0.11 30.77 -11.27
C SER A 363 0.41 32.22 -11.24
N ALA A 364 1.57 32.49 -11.86
CA ALA A 364 2.16 33.83 -11.93
C ALA A 364 1.32 34.82 -12.76
N SER A 365 0.63 34.35 -13.80
CA SER A 365 -0.14 35.21 -14.72
C SER A 365 -1.62 35.35 -14.35
N GLY A 366 -2.11 34.67 -13.30
CA GLY A 366 -3.52 34.64 -12.95
C GLY A 366 -3.89 33.44 -12.07
N PHE A 367 -5.19 33.22 -11.87
CA PHE A 367 -5.67 32.04 -11.14
C PHE A 367 -5.51 30.77 -11.98
N ALA A 368 -4.84 29.76 -11.42
CA ALA A 368 -4.65 28.43 -12.00
C ALA A 368 -5.23 27.35 -11.07
N ARG A 369 -5.80 26.28 -11.65
CA ARG A 369 -6.29 25.12 -10.90
C ARG A 369 -5.12 24.21 -10.55
N VAL A 370 -4.96 23.89 -9.27
CA VAL A 370 -3.87 23.03 -8.76
C VAL A 370 -4.43 21.92 -7.86
N GLY A 371 -3.92 20.70 -8.04
CA GLY A 371 -4.18 19.58 -7.13
C GLY A 371 -3.12 19.55 -6.04
N LEU A 372 -3.50 19.77 -4.78
CA LEU A 372 -2.53 19.94 -3.69
C LEU A 372 -1.96 18.63 -3.17
N ARG A 373 -2.72 17.53 -3.21
CA ARG A 373 -2.34 16.24 -2.63
C ARG A 373 -1.01 15.70 -3.15
N SER A 374 -0.84 15.67 -4.47
CA SER A 374 0.39 15.16 -5.12
C SER A 374 1.61 16.01 -4.75
N CYS A 375 1.49 17.33 -4.84
CA CYS A 375 2.54 18.29 -4.50
C CYS A 375 2.93 18.23 -3.01
N LEU A 376 1.97 18.01 -2.11
CA LEU A 376 2.24 17.86 -0.66
C LEU A 376 2.90 16.52 -0.33
N SER A 377 2.51 15.43 -0.99
CA SER A 377 3.17 14.12 -0.86
C SER A 377 4.61 14.15 -1.40
N GLU A 378 4.83 14.78 -2.56
CA GLU A 378 6.15 15.05 -3.15
C GLU A 378 7.06 15.84 -2.19
N LEU A 379 6.56 16.95 -1.64
CA LEU A 379 7.26 17.77 -0.66
C LEU A 379 7.66 16.96 0.60
N THR A 380 6.71 16.26 1.20
CA THR A 380 6.94 15.55 2.46
C THR A 380 7.87 14.35 2.28
N PHE A 381 7.77 13.65 1.15
CA PHE A 381 8.67 12.55 0.81
C PHE A 381 10.10 13.01 0.55
N ASN A 382 10.30 14.01 -0.32
CA ASN A 382 11.64 14.55 -0.60
C ASN A 382 12.28 15.14 0.66
N ASN A 383 11.49 15.75 1.56
CA ASN A 383 11.99 16.16 2.87
C ASN A 383 12.59 15.00 3.66
N ILE A 384 11.84 13.89 3.82
CA ILE A 384 12.37 12.71 4.53
C ILE A 384 13.59 12.14 3.79
N MET A 385 13.51 11.89 2.47
CA MET A 385 14.61 11.29 1.71
C MET A 385 15.90 12.13 1.71
N ARG A 386 15.80 13.46 1.64
CA ARG A 386 16.99 14.33 1.73
C ARG A 386 17.59 14.34 3.15
N MET A 387 16.78 14.29 4.21
CA MET A 387 17.30 14.17 5.57
C MET A 387 17.93 12.80 5.84
N VAL A 388 17.30 11.73 5.33
CA VAL A 388 17.71 10.35 5.56
C VAL A 388 18.93 9.96 4.75
N ALA A 389 18.93 10.20 3.43
CA ALA A 389 19.94 9.73 2.48
C ALA A 389 20.56 10.86 1.61
N GLY A 390 20.15 12.11 1.80
CA GLY A 390 20.69 13.23 1.01
C GLY A 390 20.25 13.25 -0.47
N LYS A 391 19.25 12.45 -0.85
CA LYS A 391 18.71 12.31 -2.22
C LYS A 391 17.28 12.86 -2.34
N ARG A 392 16.90 13.26 -3.56
CA ARG A 392 15.51 13.50 -3.97
C ARG A 392 15.04 12.31 -4.82
N TYR A 393 13.75 12.01 -4.73
CA TYR A 393 13.11 10.87 -5.41
C TYR A 393 11.75 11.25 -6.04
N PHE A 394 11.37 12.53 -6.00
CA PHE A 394 10.37 13.15 -6.86
C PHE A 394 11.03 14.29 -7.65
N GLY A 395 10.78 14.32 -8.96
CA GLY A 395 11.37 15.24 -9.95
C GLY A 395 11.40 14.59 -11.35
N GLU A 396 11.90 15.31 -12.37
CA GLU A 396 12.17 14.72 -13.69
C GLU A 396 13.48 13.93 -13.71
N GLY A 397 13.55 12.86 -14.51
CA GLY A 397 14.80 12.32 -15.04
C GLY A 397 15.40 11.06 -14.40
N ASP A 398 14.73 10.38 -13.46
CA ASP A 398 15.26 9.18 -12.80
C ASP A 398 14.25 8.01 -12.74
N GLU A 399 14.65 6.86 -13.29
CA GLU A 399 13.88 5.62 -13.35
C GLU A 399 13.87 4.89 -11.99
N GLU A 400 14.98 4.94 -11.22
CA GLU A 400 15.03 4.45 -9.83
C GLU A 400 13.99 5.17 -8.97
N ALA A 401 13.80 6.46 -9.26
CA ALA A 401 12.86 7.31 -8.55
C ALA A 401 11.39 7.11 -8.94
N ALA A 402 11.09 6.73 -10.19
CA ALA A 402 9.76 6.23 -10.52
C ALA A 402 9.48 4.91 -9.78
N GLU A 403 10.42 3.96 -9.85
CA GLU A 403 10.30 2.63 -9.25
C GLU A 403 10.14 2.64 -7.73
N PHE A 404 10.77 3.58 -7.03
CA PHE A 404 10.68 3.73 -5.58
C PHE A 404 9.33 4.34 -5.16
N ARG A 405 8.80 5.31 -5.92
CA ARG A 405 7.50 5.93 -5.67
C ARG A 405 6.35 4.96 -5.81
N GLU A 406 6.29 4.21 -6.93
CA GLU A 406 5.26 3.18 -7.14
C GLU A 406 5.24 2.14 -6.02
N MET A 407 6.42 1.74 -5.53
CA MET A 407 6.55 0.78 -4.45
C MET A 407 6.05 1.34 -3.11
N ILE A 408 6.33 2.62 -2.82
CA ILE A 408 5.81 3.31 -1.63
C ILE A 408 4.28 3.44 -1.67
N GLU A 409 3.71 3.78 -2.84
CA GLU A 409 2.25 3.78 -3.05
C GLU A 409 1.65 2.38 -2.86
N GLU A 410 2.31 1.31 -3.35
CA GLU A 410 1.88 -0.07 -3.11
C GLU A 410 1.88 -0.40 -1.60
N VAL A 411 2.92 -0.01 -0.84
CA VAL A 411 2.96 -0.19 0.63
C VAL A 411 1.81 0.54 1.32
N PHE A 412 1.55 1.80 0.99
CA PHE A 412 0.46 2.57 1.60
C PHE A 412 -0.91 1.93 1.32
N SER A 413 -1.10 1.34 0.15
CA SER A 413 -2.34 0.62 -0.21
C SER A 413 -2.61 -0.60 0.70
N TYR A 414 -1.55 -1.24 1.22
CA TYR A 414 -1.67 -2.39 2.12
C TYR A 414 -1.72 -1.99 3.60
N GLY A 415 -1.07 -0.91 4.01
CA GLY A 415 -0.98 -0.49 5.42
C GLY A 415 -2.32 -0.04 6.03
N GLY A 416 -3.25 0.47 5.21
CA GLY A 416 -4.56 0.96 5.67
C GLY A 416 -5.69 -0.07 5.73
N VAL A 417 -5.50 -1.26 5.17
CA VAL A 417 -6.57 -2.25 5.05
C VAL A 417 -6.51 -3.23 6.22
N SER A 418 -7.58 -3.30 7.01
CA SER A 418 -7.75 -4.35 8.02
C SER A 418 -7.93 -5.71 7.32
N ASN A 419 -6.82 -6.39 7.05
CA ASN A 419 -6.79 -7.70 6.40
C ASN A 419 -7.56 -8.75 7.23
N PRO A 420 -8.66 -9.34 6.72
CA PRO A 420 -9.45 -10.31 7.49
C PRO A 420 -8.68 -11.58 7.87
N ALA A 421 -7.59 -11.92 7.16
CA ALA A 421 -6.76 -13.08 7.47
C ALA A 421 -5.91 -12.91 8.75
N ASP A 422 -5.77 -11.69 9.28
CA ASP A 422 -5.18 -11.48 10.61
C ASP A 422 -6.07 -12.02 11.75
N PHE A 423 -7.37 -12.18 11.51
CA PHE A 423 -8.35 -12.58 12.53
C PHE A 423 -9.06 -13.91 12.20
N ILE A 424 -9.09 -14.33 10.94
CA ILE A 424 -9.74 -15.57 10.48
C ILE A 424 -8.68 -16.55 9.93
N LEU A 425 -8.35 -17.57 10.73
CA LEU A 425 -7.30 -18.56 10.42
C LEU A 425 -7.44 -19.23 9.05
N VAL A 426 -8.68 -19.54 8.63
CA VAL A 426 -8.95 -20.17 7.33
C VAL A 426 -8.56 -19.25 6.15
N LEU A 427 -8.75 -17.94 6.30
CA LEU A 427 -8.35 -16.97 5.26
C LEU A 427 -6.81 -16.82 5.19
N LYS A 428 -6.12 -17.05 6.30
CA LYS A 428 -4.65 -17.09 6.35
C LYS A 428 -4.09 -18.31 5.62
N TRP A 429 -4.65 -19.49 5.84
CA TRP A 429 -4.21 -20.74 5.19
C TRP A 429 -4.31 -20.71 3.67
N ILE A 430 -5.30 -19.99 3.10
CA ILE A 430 -5.48 -19.85 1.65
C ILE A 430 -4.75 -18.65 1.04
N ASP A 431 -4.04 -17.85 1.84
CA ASP A 431 -3.48 -16.54 1.45
C ASP A 431 -4.54 -15.68 0.73
N TYR A 432 -5.61 -15.31 1.47
CA TYR A 432 -6.76 -14.60 0.91
C TYR A 432 -6.34 -13.34 0.13
N LYS A 433 -6.79 -13.24 -1.13
CA LYS A 433 -6.41 -12.19 -2.11
C LYS A 433 -4.90 -12.10 -2.43
N GLY A 434 -4.10 -13.10 -2.05
CA GLY A 434 -2.65 -13.16 -2.26
C GLY A 434 -1.86 -12.17 -1.40
N PHE A 435 -2.38 -11.79 -0.23
CA PHE A 435 -1.87 -10.69 0.59
C PHE A 435 -0.47 -10.98 1.16
N GLU A 436 -0.20 -12.18 1.69
CA GLU A 436 1.14 -12.55 2.18
C GLU A 436 2.15 -12.60 1.03
N LYS A 437 1.77 -13.13 -0.15
CA LYS A 437 2.63 -13.14 -1.34
C LYS A 437 2.95 -11.75 -1.87
N LYS A 438 1.97 -10.83 -1.87
CA LYS A 438 2.16 -9.43 -2.28
C LYS A 438 3.10 -8.71 -1.33
N LEU A 439 2.85 -8.78 -0.01
CA LEU A 439 3.74 -8.22 1.00
C LEU A 439 5.15 -8.81 0.94
N ALA A 440 5.29 -10.12 0.71
CA ALA A 440 6.61 -10.75 0.52
C ALA A 440 7.33 -10.31 -0.77
N LYS A 441 6.61 -9.86 -1.80
CA LYS A 441 7.21 -9.23 -3.00
C LYS A 441 7.68 -7.81 -2.69
N VAL A 442 6.79 -6.99 -2.12
CA VAL A 442 7.05 -5.58 -1.82
C VAL A 442 8.14 -5.41 -0.75
N SER A 443 8.09 -6.19 0.32
CA SER A 443 9.12 -6.24 1.37
C SER A 443 10.52 -6.52 0.80
N ARG A 444 10.64 -7.44 -0.17
CA ARG A 444 11.94 -7.70 -0.84
C ARG A 444 12.39 -6.53 -1.74
N LYS A 445 11.48 -5.84 -2.44
CA LYS A 445 11.83 -4.65 -3.24
C LYS A 445 12.29 -3.51 -2.32
N MET A 446 11.54 -3.26 -1.24
CA MET A 446 11.90 -2.28 -0.20
C MET A 446 13.28 -2.61 0.39
N ASP A 447 13.49 -3.84 0.87
CA ASP A 447 14.75 -4.23 1.51
C ASP A 447 15.96 -4.03 0.59
N SER A 448 15.83 -4.37 -0.69
CA SER A 448 16.88 -4.18 -1.69
C SER A 448 17.22 -2.70 -1.91
N ILE A 449 16.22 -1.82 -1.98
CA ILE A 449 16.44 -0.37 -2.17
C ILE A 449 17.03 0.26 -0.91
N LEU A 450 16.53 -0.10 0.28
CA LEU A 450 17.07 0.39 1.54
C LEU A 450 18.50 -0.09 1.80
N GLN A 451 18.84 -1.32 1.37
CA GLN A 451 20.22 -1.81 1.40
C GLN A 451 21.11 -1.01 0.44
N HIS A 452 20.64 -0.76 -0.80
CA HIS A 452 21.37 0.06 -1.77
C HIS A 452 21.68 1.47 -1.23
N LEU A 453 20.69 2.14 -0.61
CA LEU A 453 20.87 3.44 0.03
C LEU A 453 21.94 3.42 1.13
N ILE A 454 21.96 2.38 1.98
CA ILE A 454 22.98 2.25 3.04
C ILE A 454 24.37 2.03 2.43
N ASP A 455 24.49 1.17 1.42
CA ASP A 455 25.78 0.82 0.83
C ASP A 455 26.36 1.95 -0.04
N GLU A 456 25.52 2.71 -0.73
CA GLU A 456 25.92 3.95 -1.39
C GLU A 456 26.38 4.98 -0.37
N GLN A 457 25.64 5.17 0.73
CA GLN A 457 26.01 6.15 1.76
C GLN A 457 27.33 5.79 2.44
N ARG A 458 27.60 4.50 2.69
CA ARG A 458 28.90 3.98 3.15
C ARG A 458 30.04 4.32 2.19
N GLN A 459 29.82 4.24 0.88
CA GLN A 459 30.83 4.61 -0.12
C GLN A 459 31.05 6.13 -0.12
N ARG A 460 29.98 6.91 -0.12
CA ARG A 460 30.01 8.38 -0.13
C ARG A 460 30.72 8.97 1.10
N SER A 461 30.39 8.48 2.30
CA SER A 461 30.94 9.00 3.55
C SER A 461 32.45 8.78 3.68
N LYS A 462 32.99 7.71 3.06
CA LYS A 462 34.45 7.47 2.99
C LYS A 462 35.22 8.49 2.14
N VAL A 463 34.54 9.16 1.20
CA VAL A 463 35.18 10.09 0.25
C VAL A 463 35.03 11.54 0.69
N ASN A 464 33.83 11.95 1.09
CA ASN A 464 33.48 13.37 1.31
C ASN A 464 33.03 13.68 2.75
N GLY A 465 32.92 12.67 3.62
CA GLY A 465 32.11 12.76 4.83
C GLY A 465 30.61 12.89 4.53
N GLY A 466 29.80 12.85 5.58
CA GLY A 466 28.35 12.93 5.47
C GLY A 466 27.70 13.39 6.78
N ASN A 467 26.49 13.93 6.66
CA ASN A 467 25.71 14.45 7.79
C ASN A 467 24.21 14.08 7.66
N THR A 468 23.89 13.07 6.85
CA THR A 468 22.54 12.49 6.74
C THR A 468 22.21 11.67 7.98
N MET A 469 20.95 11.27 8.16
CA MET A 469 20.58 10.37 9.26
C MET A 469 21.19 8.96 9.09
N ILE A 470 21.40 8.49 7.85
CA ILE A 470 22.12 7.24 7.60
C ILE A 470 23.59 7.39 8.02
N ASP A 471 24.28 8.49 7.70
CA ASP A 471 25.67 8.72 8.15
C ASP A 471 25.79 8.66 9.67
N HIS A 472 24.84 9.29 10.37
CA HIS A 472 24.83 9.29 11.83
C HIS A 472 24.60 7.88 12.39
N MET A 473 23.66 7.11 11.83
CA MET A 473 23.42 5.72 12.23
C MET A 473 24.60 4.78 11.91
N LEU A 474 25.29 4.99 10.78
CA LEU A 474 26.53 4.28 10.44
C LEU A 474 27.65 4.60 11.45
N SER A 475 27.80 5.86 11.87
CA SER A 475 28.79 6.24 12.89
C SER A 475 28.52 5.64 14.29
N LEU A 476 27.28 5.19 14.53
CA LEU A 476 26.90 4.42 15.72
C LEU A 476 27.15 2.92 15.48
N GLN A 477 26.87 2.40 14.29
CA GLN A 477 27.21 1.03 13.87
C GLN A 477 28.72 0.74 14.00
N ASP A 478 29.60 1.69 13.68
CA ASP A 478 31.05 1.54 13.86
C ASP A 478 31.46 1.34 15.33
N LYS A 479 30.64 1.82 16.29
CA LYS A 479 30.90 1.74 17.74
C LYS A 479 30.24 0.52 18.38
N GLU A 480 29.02 0.19 17.97
CA GLU A 480 28.24 -0.92 18.52
C GLU A 480 27.57 -1.73 17.38
N PRO A 481 28.35 -2.47 16.56
CA PRO A 481 27.85 -3.09 15.32
C PRO A 481 26.75 -4.14 15.55
N GLN A 482 26.73 -4.76 16.74
CA GLN A 482 25.68 -5.71 17.12
C GLN A 482 24.33 -5.03 17.39
N TYR A 483 24.34 -3.78 17.86
CA TYR A 483 23.13 -3.02 18.23
C TYR A 483 22.58 -2.12 17.11
N TYR A 484 23.40 -1.74 16.13
CA TYR A 484 22.97 -0.89 15.01
C TYR A 484 23.25 -1.55 13.65
N ASN A 485 22.94 -2.84 13.51
CA ASN A 485 23.06 -3.56 12.25
C ASN A 485 22.11 -3.01 11.16
N ASP A 486 22.37 -3.38 9.90
CA ASP A 486 21.62 -2.88 8.73
C ASP A 486 20.12 -3.11 8.82
N THR A 487 19.66 -4.20 9.45
CA THR A 487 18.22 -4.45 9.60
C THR A 487 17.56 -3.39 10.49
N ILE A 488 18.26 -2.95 11.55
CA ILE A 488 17.79 -1.87 12.43
C ILE A 488 17.81 -0.52 11.69
N ILE A 489 18.87 -0.23 10.92
CA ILE A 489 18.98 1.00 10.12
C ILE A 489 17.85 1.04 9.07
N LYS A 490 17.66 -0.03 8.28
CA LYS A 490 16.57 -0.16 7.29
C LYS A 490 15.19 -0.07 7.93
N GLY A 491 15.00 -0.65 9.12
CA GLY A 491 13.77 -0.53 9.89
C GLY A 491 13.43 0.92 10.28
N ILE A 492 14.42 1.68 10.75
CA ILE A 492 14.23 3.10 11.10
C ILE A 492 13.96 3.96 9.86
N ILE A 493 14.67 3.73 8.76
CA ILE A 493 14.40 4.40 7.48
C ILE A 493 12.96 4.12 7.02
N SER A 494 12.53 2.86 7.08
CA SER A 494 11.17 2.43 6.72
C SER A 494 10.11 3.15 7.56
N ASP A 495 10.26 3.12 8.89
CA ASP A 495 9.34 3.77 9.82
C ASP A 495 9.26 5.29 9.55
N MET A 496 10.39 5.94 9.27
CA MET A 496 10.43 7.37 8.94
C MET A 496 9.75 7.72 7.62
N LEU A 497 9.95 6.91 6.57
CA LEU A 497 9.35 7.14 5.25
C LEU A 497 7.84 6.96 5.27
N LEU A 498 7.37 5.85 5.85
CA LEU A 498 5.95 5.53 5.90
C LEU A 498 5.19 6.48 6.84
N ALA A 499 5.71 6.75 8.04
CA ALA A 499 5.03 7.63 8.99
C ALA A 499 5.17 9.13 8.65
N GLY A 500 6.34 9.56 8.16
CA GLY A 500 6.67 10.98 7.97
C GLY A 500 6.06 11.62 6.72
N THR A 501 5.92 10.84 5.64
CA THR A 501 5.39 11.32 4.35
C THR A 501 3.89 11.62 4.44
N ASP A 502 3.08 10.57 4.61
CA ASP A 502 1.64 10.68 4.38
C ASP A 502 0.93 11.54 5.43
N THR A 503 1.29 11.39 6.71
CA THR A 503 0.65 12.10 7.82
C THR A 503 0.76 13.62 7.70
N SER A 504 1.95 14.12 7.31
CA SER A 504 2.19 15.55 7.13
C SER A 504 1.44 16.09 5.91
N ALA A 505 1.44 15.36 4.80
CA ALA A 505 0.77 15.78 3.56
C ALA A 505 -0.75 15.86 3.74
N VAL A 506 -1.37 14.82 4.32
CA VAL A 506 -2.79 14.78 4.67
C VAL A 506 -3.17 15.91 5.63
N THR A 507 -2.33 16.21 6.63
CA THR A 507 -2.61 17.30 7.58
C THR A 507 -2.66 18.66 6.89
N VAL A 508 -1.70 18.99 6.01
CA VAL A 508 -1.70 20.27 5.28
C VAL A 508 -2.87 20.34 4.29
N GLU A 509 -3.22 19.23 3.63
CA GLU A 509 -4.38 19.14 2.73
C GLU A 509 -5.71 19.42 3.47
N TRP A 510 -5.88 18.87 4.68
CA TRP A 510 -7.03 19.15 5.52
C TRP A 510 -7.07 20.59 6.02
N ALA A 511 -5.93 21.16 6.43
CA ALA A 511 -5.84 22.58 6.82
C ALA A 511 -6.28 23.49 5.67
N MET A 512 -5.74 23.29 4.46
CA MET A 512 -6.13 24.05 3.27
C MET A 512 -7.61 23.85 2.90
N SER A 513 -8.13 22.62 3.01
CA SER A 513 -9.56 22.33 2.79
C SER A 513 -10.46 23.10 3.76
N ALA A 514 -10.10 23.14 5.04
CA ALA A 514 -10.86 23.85 6.07
C ALA A 514 -10.80 25.37 5.86
N LEU A 515 -9.61 25.92 5.55
CA LEU A 515 -9.40 27.34 5.27
C LEU A 515 -10.16 27.82 4.01
N LEU A 516 -10.24 27.01 2.96
CA LEU A 516 -11.03 27.32 1.76
C LEU A 516 -12.54 27.38 2.01
N ASN A 517 -13.03 26.63 3.00
CA ASN A 517 -14.41 26.71 3.50
C ASN A 517 -14.61 27.82 4.56
N ASN A 518 -13.54 28.47 5.02
CA ASN A 518 -13.55 29.53 6.04
C ASN A 518 -12.63 30.70 5.62
N PRO A 519 -12.95 31.42 4.54
CA PRO A 519 -12.07 32.44 3.95
C PRO A 519 -11.71 33.59 4.90
N GLU A 520 -12.57 33.89 5.88
CA GLU A 520 -12.30 34.85 6.95
C GLU A 520 -11.13 34.42 7.85
N LYS A 521 -11.01 33.11 8.12
CA LYS A 521 -9.92 32.53 8.91
C LYS A 521 -8.62 32.50 8.10
N LEU A 522 -8.71 32.17 6.81
CA LEU A 522 -7.57 32.29 5.88
C LEU A 522 -7.04 33.73 5.84
N GLN A 523 -7.92 34.72 5.75
CA GLN A 523 -7.53 36.13 5.71
C GLN A 523 -6.95 36.61 7.07
N LYS A 524 -7.48 36.17 8.21
CA LYS A 524 -6.91 36.45 9.55
C LYS A 524 -5.47 35.90 9.67
N ALA A 525 -5.23 34.66 9.23
CA ALA A 525 -3.89 34.06 9.22
C ALA A 525 -2.92 34.76 8.26
N ARG A 526 -3.40 35.17 7.08
CA ARG A 526 -2.60 35.96 6.13
C ARG A 526 -2.16 37.29 6.72
N ILE A 527 -3.06 38.02 7.38
CA ILE A 527 -2.74 39.31 8.02
C ILE A 527 -1.68 39.11 9.12
N GLU A 528 -1.78 38.04 9.92
CA GLU A 528 -0.76 37.68 10.90
C GLU A 528 0.63 37.46 10.25
N ILE A 529 0.68 36.68 9.16
CA ILE A 529 1.92 36.40 8.42
C ILE A 529 2.50 37.66 7.78
N ASP A 530 1.67 38.43 7.06
CA ASP A 530 2.09 39.65 6.37
C ASP A 530 2.64 40.69 7.38
N ASN A 531 2.03 40.81 8.56
CA ASN A 531 2.49 41.70 9.64
C ASN A 531 3.82 41.27 10.28
N LEU A 532 4.08 39.96 10.41
CA LEU A 532 5.31 39.43 11.02
C LEU A 532 6.49 39.38 10.05
N VAL A 533 6.24 38.98 8.80
CA VAL A 533 7.27 38.63 7.82
C VAL A 533 7.48 39.73 6.77
N GLY A 534 6.46 40.54 6.50
CA GLY A 534 6.44 41.48 5.38
C GLY A 534 6.24 40.79 4.02
N LYS A 535 6.50 41.54 2.94
CA LYS A 535 6.30 41.12 1.54
C LYS A 535 7.61 40.89 0.76
N ASP A 536 8.76 41.10 1.39
CA ASP A 536 10.06 41.15 0.70
C ASP A 536 10.84 39.83 0.79
N ARG A 537 10.39 38.89 1.63
CA ARG A 537 11.01 37.58 1.82
C ARG A 537 9.98 36.48 2.06
N LEU A 538 10.39 35.25 1.79
CA LEU A 538 9.66 34.07 2.26
C LEU A 538 9.75 33.94 3.78
N ILE A 539 8.72 33.32 4.36
CA ILE A 539 8.70 32.89 5.75
C ILE A 539 9.76 31.82 6.04
N ASN A 540 10.39 31.91 7.22
CA ASN A 540 11.38 30.95 7.70
C ASN A 540 10.83 30.08 8.84
N GLU A 541 11.43 28.92 9.07
CA GLU A 541 11.03 28.01 10.16
C GLU A 541 11.05 28.68 11.55
N SER A 542 11.97 29.63 11.76
CA SER A 542 12.10 30.41 13.00
C SER A 542 11.02 31.48 13.20
N ASP A 543 10.19 31.77 12.20
CA ASP A 543 9.04 32.67 12.31
C ASP A 543 7.76 31.94 12.73
N VAL A 544 7.61 30.68 12.32
CA VAL A 544 6.42 29.85 12.53
C VAL A 544 5.95 29.78 14.00
N PRO A 545 6.82 29.69 15.03
CA PRO A 545 6.39 29.69 16.43
C PRO A 545 5.77 31.00 16.93
N LYS A 546 5.97 32.11 16.20
CA LYS A 546 5.45 33.45 16.54
C LYS A 546 4.06 33.73 15.94
N LEU A 547 3.59 32.87 15.04
CA LEU A 547 2.30 32.96 14.37
C LEU A 547 1.24 32.22 15.19
N HIS A 548 0.76 32.86 16.27
CA HIS A 548 -0.14 32.25 17.23
C HIS A 548 -1.44 31.74 16.59
N TYR A 549 -2.06 32.55 15.73
CA TYR A 549 -3.29 32.18 15.05
C TYR A 549 -3.08 31.07 14.01
N LEU A 550 -1.92 31.02 13.34
CA LEU A 550 -1.52 29.84 12.57
C LEU A 550 -1.40 28.58 13.45
N GLN A 551 -0.81 28.66 14.65
CA GLN A 551 -0.75 27.53 15.58
C GLN A 551 -2.14 27.07 16.03
N HIS A 552 -3.09 28.01 16.17
CA HIS A 552 -4.49 27.69 16.46
C HIS A 552 -5.18 26.96 15.29
N ILE A 553 -4.93 27.39 14.05
CA ILE A 553 -5.37 26.69 12.83
C ILE A 553 -4.82 25.26 12.75
N ILE A 554 -3.53 25.08 13.06
CA ILE A 554 -2.88 23.76 13.07
C ILE A 554 -3.47 22.87 14.17
N SER A 555 -3.71 23.43 15.37
CA SER A 555 -4.31 22.70 16.49
C SER A 555 -5.76 22.28 16.22
N GLU A 556 -6.55 23.15 15.58
CA GLU A 556 -7.92 22.83 15.16
C GLU A 556 -7.95 21.82 14.00
N THR A 557 -6.97 21.90 13.08
CA THR A 557 -6.78 20.87 12.05
C THR A 557 -6.45 19.52 12.67
N PHE A 558 -5.56 19.45 13.66
CA PHE A 558 -5.24 18.23 14.39
C PHE A 558 -6.44 17.66 15.17
N ARG A 559 -7.31 18.52 15.70
CA ARG A 559 -8.54 18.11 16.38
C ARG A 559 -9.53 17.49 15.38
N LEU A 560 -9.91 18.23 14.34
CA LEU A 560 -10.93 17.79 13.39
C LEU A 560 -10.43 16.72 12.43
N PHE A 561 -9.16 16.75 12.04
CA PHE A 561 -8.61 15.87 11.01
C PHE A 561 -7.39 15.10 11.54
N PRO A 562 -7.54 14.28 12.59
CA PRO A 562 -6.45 13.50 13.14
C PRO A 562 -5.97 12.49 12.09
N ALA A 563 -4.70 12.60 11.69
CA ALA A 563 -4.12 11.75 10.65
C ALA A 563 -4.26 10.25 10.96
N ALA A 564 -4.25 9.85 12.23
CA ALA A 564 -4.55 8.49 12.70
C ALA A 564 -5.78 8.51 13.63
N PRO A 565 -7.02 8.37 13.12
CA PRO A 565 -8.25 8.61 13.88
C PRO A 565 -8.52 7.58 15.00
N LEU A 566 -7.89 6.41 14.94
CA LEU A 566 -7.91 5.37 15.97
C LEU A 566 -6.56 5.19 16.71
N LEU A 567 -5.60 6.09 16.47
CA LEU A 567 -4.18 5.92 16.77
C LEU A 567 -3.62 4.58 16.21
N VAL A 568 -2.43 4.19 16.65
CA VAL A 568 -1.83 2.89 16.30
C VAL A 568 -2.28 1.83 17.32
N PRO A 569 -2.74 0.63 16.92
CA PRO A 569 -3.22 -0.40 17.86
C PRO A 569 -2.21 -0.77 18.95
N HIS A 570 -2.68 -0.96 20.18
CA HIS A 570 -1.90 -1.45 21.31
C HIS A 570 -2.25 -2.90 21.64
N GLU A 571 -1.37 -3.63 22.34
CA GLU A 571 -1.68 -4.96 22.90
C GLU A 571 -1.32 -5.02 24.38
N ALA A 572 -2.17 -5.67 25.19
CA ALA A 572 -1.92 -5.89 26.60
C ALA A 572 -0.88 -7.01 26.82
N SER A 573 0.28 -6.68 27.39
CA SER A 573 1.36 -7.62 27.71
C SER A 573 1.05 -8.55 28.90
N ALA A 574 0.17 -8.10 29.79
CA ALA A 574 -0.34 -8.78 30.97
C ALA A 574 -1.82 -8.39 31.21
N ASP A 575 -2.49 -9.06 32.14
CA ASP A 575 -3.84 -8.68 32.57
C ASP A 575 -3.82 -7.31 33.27
N CYS A 576 -4.80 -6.45 32.99
CA CYS A 576 -4.94 -5.14 33.64
C CYS A 576 -6.41 -4.76 33.86
N THR A 577 -6.64 -3.53 34.34
CA THR A 577 -7.96 -2.94 34.51
C THR A 577 -8.01 -1.59 33.81
N ILE A 578 -9.12 -1.33 33.11
CA ILE A 578 -9.44 -0.04 32.47
C ILE A 578 -10.92 0.25 32.74
N GLY A 579 -11.27 1.43 33.27
CA GLY A 579 -12.65 1.83 33.56
C GLY A 579 -13.37 0.92 34.58
N GLY A 580 -12.61 0.24 35.44
CA GLY A 580 -13.17 -0.77 36.36
C GLY A 580 -13.66 -2.05 35.67
N TYR A 581 -13.15 -2.34 34.46
CA TYR A 581 -13.32 -3.60 33.73
C TYR A 581 -11.99 -4.34 33.62
N HIS A 582 -12.04 -5.67 33.73
CA HIS A 582 -10.87 -6.53 33.55
C HIS A 582 -10.52 -6.67 32.06
N ILE A 583 -9.23 -6.56 31.74
CA ILE A 583 -8.67 -6.58 30.40
C ILE A 583 -7.62 -7.69 30.34
N PRO A 584 -7.92 -8.84 29.73
CA PRO A 584 -6.98 -9.96 29.65
C PRO A 584 -5.73 -9.64 28.82
N ARG A 585 -4.62 -10.30 29.15
CA ARG A 585 -3.41 -10.37 28.32
C ARG A 585 -3.75 -10.74 26.87
N GLY A 586 -3.11 -10.07 25.93
CA GLY A 586 -3.32 -10.25 24.51
C GLY A 586 -4.58 -9.57 23.95
N THR A 587 -5.25 -8.72 24.75
CA THR A 587 -6.31 -7.84 24.24
C THR A 587 -5.71 -6.73 23.37
N ILE A 588 -6.26 -6.51 22.18
CA ILE A 588 -5.93 -5.35 21.35
C ILE A 588 -6.67 -4.13 21.89
N LEU A 589 -5.98 -3.03 22.17
CA LEU A 589 -6.59 -1.76 22.58
C LEU A 589 -6.55 -0.75 21.43
N MET A 590 -7.70 -0.13 21.16
CA MET A 590 -7.88 0.96 20.20
C MET A 590 -8.38 2.21 20.90
N ALA A 591 -7.78 3.37 20.62
CA ALA A 591 -8.20 4.65 21.19
C ALA A 591 -8.82 5.53 20.09
N ASN A 592 -10.12 5.80 20.18
CA ASN A 592 -10.84 6.57 19.16
C ASN A 592 -10.60 8.08 19.34
N ALA A 593 -9.41 8.55 18.95
CA ALA A 593 -9.05 9.95 18.98
C ALA A 593 -10.05 10.83 18.21
N TRP A 594 -10.55 10.36 17.06
CA TRP A 594 -11.58 11.07 16.28
C TRP A 594 -12.86 11.34 17.07
N ALA A 595 -13.27 10.39 17.93
CA ALA A 595 -14.43 10.56 18.82
C ALA A 595 -14.15 11.54 19.95
N ILE A 596 -13.01 11.38 20.65
CA ILE A 596 -12.62 12.25 21.77
C ILE A 596 -12.46 13.71 21.30
N HIS A 597 -11.89 13.91 20.12
CA HIS A 597 -11.75 15.23 19.50
C HIS A 597 -13.09 15.85 19.06
N ARG A 598 -14.19 15.10 19.12
CA ARG A 598 -15.55 15.50 18.72
C ARG A 598 -16.61 15.30 19.80
N ASP A 599 -16.23 14.97 21.03
CA ASP A 599 -17.20 14.82 22.12
C ASP A 599 -17.78 16.20 22.49
N PRO A 600 -19.10 16.43 22.37
CA PRO A 600 -19.74 17.70 22.75
C PRO A 600 -19.64 18.00 24.26
N LYS A 601 -19.20 17.06 25.09
CA LYS A 601 -18.88 17.30 26.52
C LYS A 601 -17.50 17.92 26.72
N ILE A 602 -16.64 17.89 25.70
CA ILE A 602 -15.24 18.34 25.75
C ILE A 602 -15.05 19.59 24.89
N TRP A 603 -15.75 19.65 23.75
CA TRP A 603 -15.55 20.66 22.70
C TRP A 603 -16.88 21.30 22.32
N ASP A 604 -17.02 22.62 22.56
CA ASP A 604 -18.15 23.41 22.08
C ASP A 604 -18.16 23.46 20.55
N ASP A 605 -19.33 23.25 19.95
CA ASP A 605 -19.51 23.01 18.51
C ASP A 605 -18.41 22.08 17.93
N PRO A 606 -18.46 20.77 18.28
CA PRO A 606 -17.35 19.85 18.04
C PRO A 606 -17.12 19.54 16.56
N THR A 607 -18.07 19.87 15.68
CA THR A 607 -17.97 19.61 14.24
C THR A 607 -17.45 20.81 13.44
N SER A 608 -17.56 22.03 13.97
CA SER A 608 -17.11 23.24 13.28
C SER A 608 -15.62 23.52 13.48
N PHE A 609 -15.01 24.10 12.44
CA PHE A 609 -13.61 24.53 12.42
C PHE A 609 -13.49 25.93 13.04
N ILE A 610 -13.09 25.99 14.30
CA ILE A 610 -12.99 27.19 15.13
C ILE A 610 -11.58 27.26 15.77
N PRO A 611 -10.56 27.80 15.06
CA PRO A 611 -9.22 28.03 15.62
C PRO A 611 -9.25 28.86 16.92
N GLU A 612 -10.15 29.84 17.02
CA GLU A 612 -10.33 30.70 18.19
C GLU A 612 -10.43 29.94 19.53
N ARG A 613 -10.89 28.68 19.52
CA ARG A 613 -10.95 27.83 20.74
C ARG A 613 -9.60 27.58 21.40
N PHE A 614 -8.49 27.84 20.70
CA PHE A 614 -7.13 27.70 21.23
C PHE A 614 -6.52 29.02 21.74
N GLU A 615 -7.19 30.17 21.55
CA GLU A 615 -6.67 31.49 21.98
C GLU A 615 -6.56 31.62 23.52
N ALA A 616 -7.42 30.92 24.27
CA ALA A 616 -7.53 31.02 25.74
C ALA A 616 -6.84 29.88 26.52
N ALA A 617 -5.71 29.36 26.01
CA ALA A 617 -4.92 28.22 26.51
C ALA A 617 -5.12 27.83 28.00
N GLU A 618 -5.42 26.57 28.34
CA GLU A 618 -4.50 25.43 28.15
C GLU A 618 -5.25 24.14 27.74
N VAL A 619 -4.84 23.51 26.63
CA VAL A 619 -5.49 22.27 26.15
C VAL A 619 -4.81 21.05 26.76
N VAL A 620 -5.51 20.42 27.71
CA VAL A 620 -5.08 19.20 28.39
C VAL A 620 -4.73 18.10 27.35
N PRO A 621 -3.54 17.46 27.42
CA PRO A 621 -3.11 16.45 26.43
C PRO A 621 -4.03 15.24 26.25
N THR A 622 -4.92 14.97 27.21
CA THR A 622 -5.95 13.92 27.13
C THR A 622 -7.17 14.32 26.29
N LYS A 623 -7.33 15.61 25.96
CA LYS A 623 -8.40 16.13 25.08
C LYS A 623 -7.97 16.22 23.62
N LEU A 624 -6.72 16.58 23.35
CA LEU A 624 -6.14 16.69 22.01
C LEU A 624 -4.85 15.85 21.89
N MET A 625 -4.93 14.76 21.13
CA MET A 625 -3.87 13.74 21.06
C MET A 625 -3.46 13.35 19.61
N PRO A 626 -3.18 14.29 18.70
CA PRO A 626 -2.79 13.99 17.31
C PRO A 626 -1.53 13.14 17.19
N PHE A 627 -0.68 13.16 18.22
CA PHE A 627 0.56 12.40 18.31
C PHE A 627 0.47 11.21 19.28
N GLY A 628 -0.73 10.85 19.74
CA GLY A 628 -0.94 9.87 20.80
C GLY A 628 -0.42 10.33 22.17
N LEU A 629 -0.33 9.41 23.13
CA LEU A 629 0.03 9.68 24.51
C LEU A 629 0.98 8.59 25.08
N GLY A 630 1.67 8.90 26.18
CA GLY A 630 2.51 7.94 26.89
C GLY A 630 3.76 7.49 26.12
N ARG A 631 4.27 6.29 26.43
CA ARG A 631 5.53 5.75 25.87
C ARG A 631 5.54 5.63 24.35
N ARG A 632 4.38 5.38 23.74
CA ARG A 632 4.20 5.21 22.28
C ARG A 632 3.80 6.51 21.56
N SER A 633 3.81 7.66 22.25
CA SER A 633 3.67 8.99 21.63
C SER A 633 4.61 9.18 20.44
N CYS A 634 4.20 9.89 19.40
CA CYS A 634 4.92 9.98 18.13
C CYS A 634 6.33 10.59 18.32
N PRO A 635 7.42 9.88 17.92
CA PRO A 635 8.77 10.45 17.98
C PRO A 635 8.96 11.57 16.93
N GLY A 636 8.17 11.57 15.86
CA GLY A 636 8.21 12.56 14.79
C GLY A 636 7.48 13.87 15.06
N MET A 637 6.86 14.07 16.24
CA MET A 637 6.06 15.26 16.57
C MET A 637 6.79 16.58 16.25
N GLY A 638 8.04 16.72 16.68
CA GLY A 638 8.83 17.93 16.45
C GLY A 638 9.19 18.18 14.97
N LEU A 639 9.25 17.14 14.14
CA LEU A 639 9.42 17.28 12.69
C LEU A 639 8.09 17.62 12.01
N ALA A 640 7.02 16.93 12.37
CA ALA A 640 5.68 17.16 11.82
C ALA A 640 5.22 18.62 12.05
N GLN A 641 5.40 19.15 13.26
CA GLN A 641 5.06 20.55 13.58
C GLN A 641 5.83 21.56 12.69
N ARG A 642 7.12 21.32 12.44
CA ARG A 642 7.95 22.16 11.54
C ARG A 642 7.46 22.09 10.10
N VAL A 643 7.26 20.88 9.57
CA VAL A 643 6.86 20.66 8.18
C VAL A 643 5.45 21.20 7.93
N VAL A 644 4.47 20.83 8.76
CA VAL A 644 3.08 21.30 8.62
C VAL A 644 3.01 22.82 8.77
N GLY A 645 3.64 23.38 9.81
CA GLY A 645 3.60 24.81 10.09
C GLY A 645 4.27 25.66 9.01
N LEU A 646 5.49 25.30 8.60
CA LEU A 646 6.19 26.05 7.55
C LEU A 646 5.50 25.93 6.20
N THR A 647 5.04 24.73 5.82
CA THR A 647 4.33 24.53 4.54
C THR A 647 3.04 25.33 4.49
N LEU A 648 2.20 25.23 5.54
CA LEU A 648 0.92 25.95 5.59
C LEU A 648 1.14 27.46 5.56
N ALA A 649 2.09 27.97 6.35
CA ALA A 649 2.43 29.40 6.35
C ALA A 649 2.92 29.87 4.97
N SER A 650 3.80 29.11 4.31
CA SER A 650 4.31 29.43 2.98
C SER A 650 3.22 29.44 1.91
N LEU A 651 2.26 28.51 1.96
CA LEU A 651 1.12 28.49 1.04
C LEU A 651 0.21 29.72 1.23
N ILE A 652 -0.10 30.08 2.49
CA ILE A 652 -0.93 31.26 2.81
C ILE A 652 -0.21 32.56 2.46
N GLN A 653 1.11 32.64 2.68
CA GLN A 653 1.93 33.79 2.34
C GLN A 653 2.02 33.97 0.82
N GLY A 654 2.31 32.89 0.09
CA GLY A 654 2.67 32.95 -1.33
C GLY A 654 1.51 33.17 -2.30
N PHE A 655 0.28 32.75 -1.95
CA PHE A 655 -0.81 32.69 -2.91
C PHE A 655 -2.14 33.25 -2.40
N ASP A 656 -2.93 33.79 -3.33
CA ASP A 656 -4.37 33.89 -3.20
C ASP A 656 -5.01 32.54 -3.51
N TRP A 657 -5.85 32.06 -2.59
CA TRP A 657 -6.55 30.78 -2.70
C TRP A 657 -8.04 30.99 -2.85
N GLN A 658 -8.64 30.26 -3.78
CA GLN A 658 -10.09 30.20 -3.97
C GLN A 658 -10.51 28.75 -4.20
N ARG A 659 -11.79 28.47 -3.97
CA ARG A 659 -12.43 27.20 -4.34
C ARG A 659 -12.53 27.12 -5.87
N VAL A 660 -12.62 25.91 -6.43
CA VAL A 660 -12.72 25.70 -7.89
C VAL A 660 -14.07 26.21 -8.42
N ASP A 661 -15.10 26.19 -7.58
CA ASP A 661 -16.44 26.69 -7.84
C ASP A 661 -17.05 27.30 -6.55
N GLU A 662 -18.34 27.64 -6.60
CA GLU A 662 -19.07 28.21 -5.45
C GLU A 662 -19.43 27.19 -4.36
N ALA A 663 -19.29 25.88 -4.60
CA ALA A 663 -19.60 24.85 -3.62
C ALA A 663 -18.50 24.75 -2.55
N LEU A 664 -18.86 24.30 -1.35
CA LEU A 664 -17.88 24.03 -0.30
C LEU A 664 -17.02 22.82 -0.70
N VAL A 665 -15.73 22.87 -0.36
CA VAL A 665 -14.82 21.74 -0.47
C VAL A 665 -15.40 20.56 0.31
N ASP A 666 -15.57 19.41 -0.34
CA ASP A 666 -16.01 18.18 0.34
C ASP A 666 -15.02 17.81 1.46
N LEU A 667 -15.53 17.64 2.67
CA LEU A 667 -14.77 17.24 3.85
C LEU A 667 -14.98 15.76 4.22
N THR A 668 -15.48 14.95 3.29
CA THR A 668 -15.64 13.51 3.49
C THR A 668 -14.27 12.81 3.55
N GLU A 669 -14.12 11.98 4.57
CA GLU A 669 -12.91 11.20 4.89
C GLU A 669 -12.85 9.89 4.09
N GLY A 670 -11.68 9.62 3.50
CA GLY A 670 -11.38 8.38 2.79
C GLY A 670 -10.86 7.27 3.71
N THR A 671 -10.47 6.15 3.09
CA THR A 671 -9.88 4.99 3.78
C THR A 671 -8.40 4.87 3.43
N GLY A 672 -7.53 4.71 4.43
CA GLY A 672 -6.09 4.56 4.24
C GLY A 672 -5.36 4.19 5.53
N LEU A 673 -4.02 4.21 5.48
CA LEU A 673 -3.17 4.11 6.67
C LEU A 673 -3.33 5.35 7.57
N SER A 674 -3.51 6.50 6.94
CA SER A 674 -4.01 7.73 7.54
C SER A 674 -5.51 7.92 7.26
N MET A 675 -6.05 9.07 7.64
CA MET A 675 -7.38 9.55 7.24
C MET A 675 -7.27 10.60 6.10
N PRO A 676 -7.07 10.19 4.84
CA PRO A 676 -7.07 11.11 3.70
C PRO A 676 -8.49 11.65 3.44
N LYS A 677 -8.63 12.58 2.50
CA LYS A 677 -9.93 12.93 1.91
C LYS A 677 -10.41 11.81 0.97
N VAL A 678 -11.73 11.71 0.71
CA VAL A 678 -12.26 10.88 -0.40
C VAL A 678 -11.84 11.45 -1.75
N GLN A 679 -12.00 12.77 -1.90
CA GLN A 679 -11.57 13.52 -3.08
C GLN A 679 -10.35 14.37 -2.69
N PRO A 680 -9.19 14.18 -3.34
CA PRO A 680 -8.04 15.06 -3.17
C PRO A 680 -8.39 16.53 -3.38
N LEU A 681 -7.78 17.43 -2.61
CA LEU A 681 -8.06 18.85 -2.71
C LEU A 681 -7.53 19.43 -4.03
N GLU A 682 -8.45 19.92 -4.86
CA GLU A 682 -8.17 20.87 -5.92
C GLU A 682 -8.60 22.27 -5.50
N ALA A 683 -7.81 23.28 -5.84
CA ALA A 683 -8.06 24.67 -5.52
C ALA A 683 -7.59 25.59 -6.66
N MET A 684 -8.12 26.81 -6.72
CA MET A 684 -7.55 27.87 -7.55
C MET A 684 -6.49 28.61 -6.74
N CYS A 685 -5.29 28.77 -7.30
CA CYS A 685 -4.25 29.60 -6.71
C CYS A 685 -3.78 30.70 -7.69
N ARG A 686 -3.39 31.86 -7.17
CA ARG A 686 -2.72 32.96 -7.90
C ARG A 686 -1.54 33.43 -7.08
N ALA A 687 -0.38 33.64 -7.70
CA ALA A 687 0.79 34.19 -7.02
C ALA A 687 0.52 35.57 -6.41
N ARG A 688 1.09 35.84 -5.23
CA ARG A 688 1.09 37.17 -4.58
C ARG A 688 2.41 37.90 -4.83
N ASP A 689 2.43 39.22 -4.61
CA ASP A 689 3.59 40.12 -4.72
C ASP A 689 4.90 39.52 -4.19
N VAL A 690 4.86 38.86 -3.02
CA VAL A 690 6.03 38.23 -2.39
C VAL A 690 6.72 37.18 -3.29
N LEU A 691 5.96 36.42 -4.07
CA LEU A 691 6.54 35.45 -5.00
C LEU A 691 7.06 36.14 -6.27
N HIS A 692 6.44 37.22 -6.73
CA HIS A 692 6.98 38.05 -7.81
C HIS A 692 8.29 38.73 -7.41
N ASN A 693 8.41 39.19 -6.15
CA ASN A 693 9.64 39.75 -5.61
C ASN A 693 10.76 38.68 -5.50
N VAL A 694 10.42 37.47 -5.05
CA VAL A 694 11.40 36.39 -4.78
C VAL A 694 11.77 35.56 -6.03
N PHE A 695 10.87 35.45 -7.01
CA PHE A 695 11.07 34.65 -8.23
C PHE A 695 11.02 35.44 -9.54
N GLY A 696 10.36 36.60 -9.61
CA GLY A 696 10.18 37.35 -10.86
C GLY A 696 11.46 37.92 -11.48
N GLY A 697 12.52 38.09 -10.69
CA GLY A 697 13.87 38.43 -11.18
C GLY A 697 14.71 37.23 -11.64
N VAL A 698 14.23 36.00 -11.43
CA VAL A 698 14.90 34.76 -11.83
C VAL A 698 14.12 34.15 -12.98
N GLY A 699 14.72 34.07 -14.17
CA GLY A 699 14.06 33.46 -15.33
C GLY A 699 13.59 32.04 -15.00
N VAL A 700 12.27 31.85 -14.90
CA VAL A 700 11.67 30.54 -14.65
C VAL A 700 11.93 29.68 -15.90
N PRO A 701 12.67 28.57 -15.81
CA PRO A 701 12.81 27.67 -16.95
C PRO A 701 11.42 27.11 -17.28
N ALA A 702 11.02 27.23 -18.54
CA ALA A 702 9.62 27.03 -18.98
C ALA A 702 9.12 25.57 -18.95
N ASN A 703 9.92 24.64 -18.40
CA ASN A 703 9.59 23.21 -18.23
C ASN A 703 9.98 22.79 -16.80
N ILE A 704 8.98 22.62 -15.90
CA ILE A 704 9.03 21.96 -14.58
C ILE A 704 7.66 21.33 -14.30
#